data_AF-A0A3A3EFA2-F1
#
_entry.id   AF-A0A3A3EFA2-F1
#
_cell.length_a   1.000
_cell.length_b   1.000
_cell.length_c   1.000
_cell.angle_alpha   90.00
_cell.angle_beta   90.00
_cell.angle_gamma   90.00
#
_symmetry.space_group_name_H-M   'P 1'
#
loop_
_entity.id
_entity.type
_entity.pdbx_description
1 polymer ?
#
loop_
_entity_poly.entity_id
_entity_poly.type
_entity_poly.pdbx_seq_one_letter_code
_entity_poly.pdbx_strand_id
1 'polypeptide(L)'
;MRIAPLSLLISVSLLATSAFAQDTATVTGIESEISKKQAEYDNSTLILEKHLKEESQLQKQLELLRARSTELDKEKNQALDAMNEMYRRLIDDPTLDISNAQSRYQKAVVDHKQNKDDISMQLAAIASHRKDIEQIRVSKHTQLNTLESLKEQLATARVERLRNEFTREGTLEVNHTINCKRTETLAACEQRGQQMGLQKATKRFVDQIFANLTEERLVEPKRNLAGAQVKILSSHVVNSAFSGQGNYNVNLSVTMRGDVNSSRLCSLLNLDNRFCADYGSPLAGNFQPNYGTTYSDSQLTFSDSQDNSQVVSVSRMSEQPVSDYSVKKPVKVEPLPDLKKSKMVEITLRSNVYDDEVFIDGVSYGATRLTTSLPKGFHDIEIRKRGYKSYKARIDLRKAQTINANLVKVPEPVVAEVTAVPEQPVTAPVASIVSKTSSASIVVIPAGKFKMGDINGNGLANERPVVEKTIASSFAMQSKEVSVGEYEQFVANTGYKTEAEKDRGCAYYLNGEPVWEATLNWRNPGFDQESDFPAVCLTYNDAKAYADWLSGQTGQLFRLPNEVEWEYAARAGKETEYPWGNEIGKNLANCGWCGSEWSNKSAAPTGSFSPNAFGLYDTVGNVWEWTNKKSGQSDVAVRGGAWNFAPSLARVSTRLILAPDFRANYIGFRLVRER
;
A
#
# COMPACT_ATOMS: atom_id res chain seq x y z
N MET A 1 -62.25 -12.15 7.34
CA MET A 1 -62.33 -12.99 6.13
C MET A 1 -61.00 -13.67 5.91
N ARG A 2 -61.01 -15.01 5.85
CA ARG A 2 -59.87 -15.87 5.50
C ARG A 2 -59.65 -15.88 4.00
N ILE A 3 -58.42 -15.74 3.49
CA ILE A 3 -57.92 -16.28 2.20
C ILE A 3 -56.38 -16.40 2.34
N ALA A 4 -55.83 -17.56 2.74
CA ALA A 4 -55.20 -18.62 1.93
C ALA A 4 -53.87 -18.22 1.23
N PRO A 5 -52.75 -18.94 1.49
CA PRO A 5 -51.48 -18.75 0.78
C PRO A 5 -51.45 -19.60 -0.50
N LEU A 6 -51.01 -18.99 -1.61
CA LEU A 6 -50.82 -19.69 -2.88
C LEU A 6 -49.43 -20.35 -2.90
N SER A 7 -49.42 -21.67 -2.72
CA SER A 7 -48.32 -22.55 -3.06
C SER A 7 -48.23 -22.70 -4.59
N LEU A 8 -47.11 -22.29 -5.20
CA LEU A 8 -46.77 -22.66 -6.57
C LEU A 8 -45.49 -23.51 -6.56
N LEU A 9 -45.67 -24.79 -6.82
CA LEU A 9 -44.64 -25.75 -7.20
C LEU A 9 -44.01 -25.31 -8.52
N ILE A 10 -42.70 -25.08 -8.54
CA ILE A 10 -41.90 -25.07 -9.77
C ILE A 10 -40.84 -26.16 -9.63
N SER A 11 -41.20 -27.31 -10.20
CA SER A 11 -40.37 -28.30 -10.87
C SER A 11 -38.85 -28.22 -10.70
N VAL A 12 -38.35 -29.20 -9.95
CA VAL A 12 -37.00 -29.75 -10.01
C VAL A 12 -36.75 -30.29 -11.42
N SER A 13 -35.87 -29.65 -12.17
CA SER A 13 -35.20 -30.19 -13.37
C SER A 13 -34.03 -29.27 -13.74
N LEU A 14 -32.80 -29.62 -13.35
CA LEU A 14 -31.61 -29.44 -14.19
C LEU A 14 -30.46 -30.24 -13.61
N LEU A 15 -30.12 -31.30 -14.35
CA LEU A 15 -28.95 -32.13 -14.21
C LEU A 15 -27.68 -31.32 -14.45
N ALA A 16 -26.71 -31.55 -13.55
CA ALA A 16 -25.26 -31.52 -13.73
C ALA A 16 -24.65 -30.59 -14.79
N THR A 17 -24.02 -29.52 -14.31
CA THR A 17 -22.77 -29.01 -14.89
C THR A 17 -21.70 -28.93 -13.81
N SER A 18 -20.68 -29.76 -13.97
CA SER A 18 -19.30 -29.65 -13.50
C SER A 18 -18.98 -28.63 -12.40
N ALA A 19 -18.60 -29.13 -11.23
CA ALA A 19 -17.89 -28.39 -10.19
C ALA A 19 -16.48 -27.98 -10.67
N PHE A 20 -16.38 -26.80 -11.28
CA PHE A 20 -15.12 -26.08 -11.54
C PHE A 20 -15.39 -24.57 -11.41
N ALA A 21 -15.69 -24.07 -10.21
CA ALA A 21 -15.97 -22.62 -10.09
C ALA A 21 -15.65 -21.95 -8.76
N GLN A 22 -15.33 -22.66 -7.67
CA GLN A 22 -15.38 -22.01 -6.35
C GLN A 22 -14.11 -21.28 -5.91
N ASP A 23 -12.92 -21.66 -6.40
CA ASP A 23 -11.67 -20.92 -6.09
C ASP A 23 -11.33 -19.83 -7.12
N THR A 24 -11.85 -19.92 -8.36
CA THR A 24 -11.72 -18.87 -9.39
C THR A 24 -12.67 -17.70 -9.14
N ALA A 25 -13.77 -17.91 -8.42
CA ALA A 25 -14.78 -16.89 -8.12
C ALA A 25 -14.27 -15.77 -7.20
N THR A 26 -13.28 -16.01 -6.33
CA THR A 26 -12.78 -15.00 -5.38
C THR A 26 -11.76 -14.05 -6.02
N VAL A 27 -10.77 -14.57 -6.75
CA VAL A 27 -9.76 -13.74 -7.43
C VAL A 27 -10.43 -12.83 -8.48
N THR A 28 -11.26 -13.39 -9.35
CA THR A 28 -11.98 -12.61 -10.37
C THR A 28 -12.99 -11.64 -9.75
N GLY A 29 -13.62 -12.02 -8.63
CA GLY A 29 -14.48 -11.12 -7.85
C GLY A 29 -13.72 -9.91 -7.30
N ILE A 30 -12.55 -10.14 -6.68
CA ILE A 30 -11.70 -9.07 -6.15
C ILE A 30 -11.17 -8.18 -7.29
N GLU A 31 -10.76 -8.76 -8.42
CA GLU A 31 -10.33 -7.99 -9.61
C GLU A 31 -11.45 -7.08 -10.15
N SER A 32 -12.70 -7.56 -10.14
CA SER A 32 -13.87 -6.76 -10.52
C SER A 32 -14.10 -5.60 -9.55
N GLU A 33 -14.05 -5.84 -8.24
CA GLU A 33 -14.19 -4.80 -7.22
C GLU A 33 -13.04 -3.77 -7.27
N ILE A 34 -11.80 -4.20 -7.53
CA ILE A 34 -10.65 -3.31 -7.78
C ILE A 34 -10.95 -2.39 -8.97
N SER A 35 -11.44 -2.96 -10.07
CA SER A 35 -11.75 -2.19 -11.28
C SER A 35 -12.85 -1.16 -11.02
N LYS A 36 -13.89 -1.52 -10.26
CA LYS A 36 -14.95 -0.62 -9.84
C LYS A 36 -14.44 0.50 -8.92
N LYS A 37 -13.66 0.15 -7.89
CA LYS A 37 -13.10 1.13 -6.95
C LYS A 37 -12.07 2.06 -7.60
N GLN A 38 -11.31 1.58 -8.57
CA GLN A 38 -10.43 2.42 -9.38
C GLN A 38 -11.24 3.48 -10.14
N ALA A 39 -12.34 3.09 -10.79
CA ALA A 39 -13.20 4.03 -11.50
C ALA A 39 -13.84 5.07 -10.55
N GLU A 40 -14.26 4.66 -9.35
CA GLU A 40 -14.76 5.57 -8.31
C GLU A 40 -13.68 6.59 -7.88
N TYR A 41 -12.45 6.13 -7.63
CA TYR A 41 -11.31 6.98 -7.27
C TYR A 41 -10.93 7.98 -8.38
N ASP A 42 -10.93 7.52 -9.64
CA ASP A 42 -10.62 8.36 -10.80
C ASP A 42 -11.70 9.44 -10.98
N ASN A 43 -12.98 9.07 -10.82
CA ASN A 43 -14.08 10.03 -10.85
C ASN A 43 -13.99 11.08 -9.72
N SER A 44 -13.72 10.65 -8.48
CA SER A 44 -13.50 11.56 -7.35
C SER A 44 -12.31 12.51 -7.58
N THR A 45 -11.28 12.05 -8.30
CA THR A 45 -10.15 12.90 -8.69
C THR A 45 -10.59 14.02 -9.64
N LEU A 46 -11.37 13.70 -10.67
CA LEU A 46 -11.89 14.69 -11.61
C LEU A 46 -12.83 15.70 -10.92
N ILE A 47 -13.69 15.21 -10.03
CA ILE A 47 -14.60 16.06 -9.25
C ILE A 47 -13.78 17.01 -8.37
N LEU A 48 -12.76 16.51 -7.66
CA LEU A 48 -11.90 17.35 -6.82
C LEU A 48 -11.21 18.45 -7.62
N GLU A 49 -10.62 18.12 -8.78
CA GLU A 49 -9.96 19.10 -9.65
C GLU A 49 -10.92 20.19 -10.13
N LYS A 50 -12.16 19.81 -10.47
CA LYS A 50 -13.21 20.76 -10.85
C LYS A 50 -13.53 21.72 -9.70
N HIS A 51 -13.79 21.19 -8.49
CA HIS A 51 -14.12 22.02 -7.33
C HIS A 51 -12.95 22.95 -6.94
N LEU A 52 -11.70 22.49 -7.01
CA LEU A 52 -10.52 23.32 -6.75
C LEU A 52 -10.41 24.49 -7.75
N LYS A 53 -10.76 24.26 -9.02
CA LYS A 53 -10.78 25.31 -10.05
C LYS A 53 -11.88 26.35 -9.77
N GLU A 54 -13.07 25.89 -9.38
CA GLU A 54 -14.19 26.77 -8.99
C GLU A 54 -13.84 27.58 -7.74
N GLU A 55 -13.18 26.99 -6.74
CA GLU A 55 -12.71 27.72 -5.56
C GLU A 55 -11.75 28.84 -5.95
N SER A 56 -10.80 28.56 -6.84
CA SER A 56 -9.85 29.57 -7.34
C SER A 56 -10.56 30.73 -8.05
N GLN A 57 -11.63 30.45 -8.79
CA GLN A 57 -12.45 31.50 -9.43
C GLN A 57 -13.21 32.35 -8.39
N LEU A 58 -13.80 31.71 -7.38
CA LEU A 58 -14.50 32.41 -6.29
C LEU A 58 -13.53 33.30 -5.50
N GLN A 59 -12.31 32.83 -5.22
CA GLN A 59 -11.26 33.61 -4.57
C GLN A 59 -10.86 34.84 -5.41
N LYS A 60 -10.71 34.69 -6.72
CA LYS A 60 -10.41 35.81 -7.63
C LYS A 60 -11.54 36.86 -7.64
N GLN A 61 -12.80 36.43 -7.59
CA GLN A 61 -13.95 37.35 -7.46
C GLN A 61 -13.93 38.09 -6.13
N LEU A 62 -13.60 37.41 -5.03
CA LEU A 62 -13.46 38.04 -3.72
C LEU A 62 -12.35 39.12 -3.73
N GLU A 63 -11.22 38.86 -4.39
CA GLU A 63 -10.15 39.86 -4.54
C GLU A 63 -10.62 41.10 -5.32
N LEU A 64 -11.40 40.92 -6.39
CA LEU A 64 -11.98 42.03 -7.14
C LEU A 64 -12.97 42.85 -6.30
N LEU A 65 -13.83 42.19 -5.52
CA LEU A 65 -14.76 42.88 -4.61
C LEU A 65 -14.02 43.64 -3.51
N ARG A 66 -12.92 43.09 -2.98
CA ARG A 66 -12.06 43.78 -1.99
C ARG A 66 -11.38 45.01 -2.61
N ALA A 67 -10.85 44.89 -3.82
CA ALA A 67 -10.27 46.03 -4.54
C ALA A 67 -11.32 47.13 -4.79
N ARG A 68 -12.53 46.74 -5.22
CA ARG A 68 -13.67 47.66 -5.39
C ARG A 68 -14.09 48.32 -4.08
N SER A 69 -14.02 47.60 -2.95
CA SER A 69 -14.32 48.16 -1.63
C SER A 69 -13.41 49.35 -1.29
N THR A 70 -12.13 49.26 -1.63
CA THR A 70 -11.15 50.33 -1.40
C THR A 70 -11.49 51.58 -2.23
N GLU A 71 -11.86 51.41 -3.50
CA GLU A 71 -12.26 52.55 -4.35
C GLU A 71 -13.57 53.18 -3.89
N LEU A 72 -14.58 52.36 -3.56
CA LEU A 72 -15.86 52.86 -3.04
C LEU A 72 -15.71 53.61 -1.71
N ASP A 73 -14.78 53.19 -0.84
CA ASP A 73 -14.50 53.93 0.39
C ASP A 73 -13.91 55.32 0.09
N LYS A 74 -13.00 55.41 -0.88
CA LYS A 74 -12.44 56.67 -1.35
C LYS A 74 -13.49 57.58 -1.99
N GLU A 75 -14.34 57.05 -2.88
CA GLU A 75 -15.43 57.80 -3.51
C GLU A 75 -16.43 58.33 -2.47
N LYS A 76 -16.79 57.50 -1.49
CA LYS A 76 -17.66 57.89 -0.37
C LYS A 76 -17.04 59.00 0.47
N ASN A 77 -15.75 58.92 0.79
CA ASN A 77 -15.04 59.97 1.55
C ASN A 77 -14.95 61.27 0.75
N GLN A 78 -14.66 61.20 -0.57
CA GLN A 78 -14.67 62.38 -1.44
C GLN A 78 -16.05 63.02 -1.56
N ALA A 79 -17.12 62.22 -1.66
CA ALA A 79 -18.48 62.71 -1.68
C ALA A 79 -18.88 63.35 -0.34
N LEU A 80 -18.41 62.81 0.78
CA LEU A 80 -18.59 63.39 2.11
C LEU A 80 -17.90 64.75 2.23
N ASP A 81 -16.65 64.85 1.80
CA ASP A 81 -15.88 66.10 1.83
C ASP A 81 -16.54 67.18 0.95
N ALA A 82 -16.97 66.81 -0.26
CA ALA A 82 -17.68 67.72 -1.15
C ALA A 82 -19.03 68.18 -0.55
N MET A 83 -19.77 67.27 0.10
CA MET A 83 -21.02 67.61 0.77
C MET A 83 -20.77 68.56 1.96
N ASN A 84 -19.77 68.28 2.79
CA ASN A 84 -19.39 69.13 3.93
C ASN A 84 -18.96 70.54 3.48
N GLU A 85 -18.26 70.66 2.36
CA GLU A 85 -17.89 71.94 1.77
C GLU A 85 -19.13 72.74 1.31
N MET A 86 -20.11 72.08 0.68
CA MET A 86 -21.38 72.74 0.32
C MET A 86 -22.18 73.19 1.55
N TYR A 87 -22.16 72.39 2.63
CA TYR A 87 -22.76 72.78 3.92
C TYR A 87 -22.10 74.01 4.53
N ARG A 88 -20.78 74.19 4.37
CA ARG A 88 -20.09 75.40 4.85
C ARG A 88 -20.54 76.64 4.08
N ARG A 89 -20.73 76.53 2.76
CA ARG A 89 -21.16 77.65 1.91
C ARG A 89 -22.61 78.09 2.18
N LEU A 90 -23.47 77.18 2.63
CA LEU A 90 -24.84 77.49 3.08
C LEU A 90 -24.90 78.50 4.23
N ILE A 91 -23.82 78.66 5.00
CA ILE A 91 -23.72 79.67 6.06
C ILE A 91 -23.72 81.08 5.45
N ASP A 92 -23.05 81.24 4.29
CA ASP A 92 -22.90 82.52 3.59
C ASP A 92 -24.01 82.75 2.55
N ASP A 93 -24.57 81.68 1.97
CA ASP A 93 -25.71 81.71 1.03
C ASP A 93 -26.79 80.68 1.40
N PRO A 94 -27.84 81.10 2.14
CA PRO A 94 -28.94 80.21 2.53
C PRO A 94 -29.81 79.70 1.37
N THR A 95 -29.67 80.25 0.16
CA THR A 95 -30.47 79.84 -1.02
C THR A 95 -29.81 78.73 -1.84
N LEU A 96 -28.58 78.34 -1.49
CA LEU A 96 -27.80 77.32 -2.19
C LEU A 96 -28.43 75.92 -2.09
N ASP A 97 -28.74 75.30 -3.23
CA ASP A 97 -29.24 73.92 -3.28
C ASP A 97 -28.11 72.89 -3.15
N ILE A 98 -28.17 72.08 -2.09
CA ILE A 98 -27.20 71.02 -1.79
C ILE A 98 -27.74 69.61 -2.02
N SER A 99 -28.97 69.47 -2.52
CA SER A 99 -29.66 68.18 -2.72
C SER A 99 -28.84 67.20 -3.58
N ASN A 100 -28.13 67.71 -4.59
CA ASN A 100 -27.26 66.90 -5.44
C ASN A 100 -26.06 66.33 -4.67
N ALA A 101 -25.42 67.13 -3.79
CA ALA A 101 -24.31 66.67 -2.98
C ALA A 101 -24.76 65.62 -1.94
N GLN A 102 -25.92 65.83 -1.32
CA GLN A 102 -26.55 64.85 -0.42
C GLN A 102 -26.86 63.54 -1.15
N SER A 103 -27.49 63.61 -2.33
CA SER A 103 -27.82 62.45 -3.16
C SER A 103 -26.58 61.67 -3.59
N ARG A 104 -25.50 62.36 -3.99
CA ARG A 104 -24.21 61.72 -4.33
C ARG A 104 -23.60 60.99 -3.15
N TYR A 105 -23.55 61.61 -1.98
CA TYR A 105 -23.05 60.96 -0.77
C TYR A 105 -23.91 59.77 -0.36
N GLN A 106 -25.24 59.92 -0.38
CA GLN A 106 -26.18 58.83 -0.09
C GLN A 106 -25.98 57.64 -1.03
N LYS A 107 -25.81 57.91 -2.33
CA LYS A 107 -25.50 56.87 -3.32
C LYS A 107 -24.17 56.17 -3.03
N ALA A 108 -23.10 56.91 -2.74
CA ALA A 108 -21.79 56.31 -2.43
C ALA A 108 -21.83 55.44 -1.16
N VAL A 109 -22.61 55.83 -0.14
CA VAL A 109 -22.85 55.00 1.07
C VAL A 109 -23.57 53.70 0.72
N VAL A 110 -24.62 53.76 -0.10
CA VAL A 110 -25.38 52.58 -0.53
C VAL A 110 -24.51 51.65 -1.36
N ASP A 111 -23.76 52.17 -2.34
CA ASP A 111 -22.89 51.38 -3.21
C ASP A 111 -21.77 50.69 -2.39
N HIS A 112 -21.16 51.40 -1.44
CA HIS A 112 -20.17 50.83 -0.52
C HIS A 112 -20.77 49.77 0.42
N LYS A 113 -21.99 49.98 0.92
CA LYS A 113 -22.71 48.97 1.72
C LYS A 113 -23.01 47.72 0.90
N GLN A 114 -23.54 47.88 -0.31
CA GLN A 114 -23.84 46.75 -1.21
C GLN A 114 -22.58 45.94 -1.49
N ASN A 115 -21.44 46.59 -1.77
CA ASN A 115 -20.18 45.87 -1.99
C ASN A 115 -19.71 45.09 -0.74
N LYS A 116 -19.95 45.61 0.47
CA LYS A 116 -19.67 44.87 1.71
C LYS A 116 -20.57 43.64 1.86
N ASP A 117 -21.85 43.77 1.52
CA ASP A 117 -22.79 42.66 1.53
C ASP A 117 -22.39 41.60 0.49
N ASP A 118 -21.97 42.02 -0.72
CA ASP A 118 -21.43 41.14 -1.76
C ASP A 118 -20.17 40.40 -1.30
N ILE A 119 -19.23 41.08 -0.62
CA ILE A 119 -18.05 40.43 -0.01
C ILE A 119 -18.46 39.38 1.02
N SER A 120 -19.45 39.69 1.86
CA SER A 120 -19.95 38.75 2.88
C SER A 120 -20.57 37.51 2.25
N MET A 121 -21.41 37.69 1.23
CA MET A 121 -22.01 36.58 0.47
C MET A 121 -20.93 35.74 -0.22
N GLN A 122 -19.93 36.37 -0.82
CA GLN A 122 -18.82 35.66 -1.48
C GLN A 122 -17.99 34.84 -0.49
N LEU A 123 -17.74 35.38 0.71
CA LEU A 123 -17.04 34.65 1.78
C LEU A 123 -17.85 33.43 2.23
N ALA A 124 -19.16 33.56 2.38
CA ALA A 124 -20.05 32.44 2.72
C ALA A 124 -20.05 31.36 1.62
N ALA A 125 -20.07 31.76 0.35
CA ALA A 125 -19.98 30.83 -0.78
C ALA A 125 -18.66 30.06 -0.81
N ILE A 126 -17.52 30.75 -0.61
CA ILE A 126 -16.20 30.12 -0.50
C ILE A 126 -16.15 29.15 0.68
N ALA A 127 -16.70 29.54 1.84
CA ALA A 127 -16.72 28.67 3.02
C ALA A 127 -17.56 27.40 2.77
N SER A 128 -18.72 27.52 2.13
CA SER A 128 -19.54 26.35 1.75
C SER A 128 -18.80 25.45 0.77
N HIS A 129 -18.21 26.02 -0.28
CA HIS A 129 -17.53 25.24 -1.32
C HIS A 129 -16.28 24.53 -0.79
N ARG A 130 -15.59 25.12 0.20
CA ARG A 130 -14.48 24.47 0.92
C ARG A 130 -14.95 23.23 1.65
N LYS A 131 -16.10 23.28 2.33
CA LYS A 131 -16.67 22.11 3.01
C LYS A 131 -16.94 20.95 2.04
N ASP A 132 -17.38 21.23 0.82
CA ASP A 132 -17.57 20.22 -0.21
C ASP A 132 -16.22 19.60 -0.64
N ILE A 133 -15.19 20.43 -0.86
CA ILE A 133 -13.83 19.98 -1.18
C ILE A 133 -13.27 19.08 -0.07
N GLU A 134 -13.51 19.43 1.19
CA GLU A 134 -13.07 18.64 2.34
C GLU A 134 -13.73 17.25 2.32
N GLN A 135 -15.04 17.17 2.12
CA GLN A 135 -15.75 15.89 2.01
C GLN A 135 -15.24 15.04 0.84
N ILE A 136 -15.02 15.66 -0.32
CA ILE A 136 -14.50 14.97 -1.51
C ILE A 136 -13.09 14.41 -1.23
N ARG A 137 -12.22 15.18 -0.56
CA ARG A 137 -10.86 14.70 -0.22
C ARG A 137 -10.89 13.53 0.74
N VAL A 138 -11.78 13.58 1.73
CA VAL A 138 -11.92 12.49 2.69
C VAL A 138 -12.40 11.21 1.98
N SER A 139 -13.49 11.30 1.22
CA SER A 139 -14.00 10.15 0.45
C SER A 139 -12.98 9.63 -0.58
N LYS A 140 -12.26 10.51 -1.27
CA LYS A 140 -11.19 10.11 -2.21
C LYS A 140 -10.09 9.29 -1.53
N HIS A 141 -9.65 9.69 -0.33
CA HIS A 141 -8.60 8.93 0.35
C HIS A 141 -9.11 7.59 0.90
N THR A 142 -10.38 7.50 1.30
CA THR A 142 -10.95 6.23 1.78
C THR A 142 -11.18 5.27 0.63
N GLN A 143 -11.59 5.76 -0.54
CA GLN A 143 -11.63 4.98 -1.77
C GLN A 143 -10.25 4.44 -2.14
N LEU A 144 -9.21 5.27 -2.05
CA LEU A 144 -7.82 4.84 -2.30
C LEU A 144 -7.37 3.76 -1.31
N ASN A 145 -7.63 3.94 -0.01
CA ASN A 145 -7.27 2.92 0.98
C ASN A 145 -8.01 1.60 0.74
N THR A 146 -9.28 1.66 0.34
CA THR A 146 -10.06 0.47 -0.04
C THR A 146 -9.49 -0.22 -1.27
N LEU A 147 -9.10 0.55 -2.29
CA LEU A 147 -8.47 0.04 -3.49
C LEU A 147 -7.15 -0.69 -3.17
N GLU A 148 -6.29 -0.07 -2.36
CA GLU A 148 -5.02 -0.68 -1.96
C GLU A 148 -5.22 -1.92 -1.07
N SER A 149 -6.20 -1.88 -0.16
CA SER A 149 -6.65 -3.05 0.61
C SER A 149 -7.10 -4.21 -0.27
N LEU A 150 -7.88 -3.95 -1.32
CA LEU A 150 -8.31 -4.99 -2.26
C LEU A 150 -7.13 -5.59 -3.02
N LYS A 151 -6.08 -4.81 -3.33
CA LYS A 151 -4.84 -5.33 -3.93
C LYS A 151 -4.08 -6.27 -2.97
N GLU A 152 -4.03 -5.93 -1.67
CA GLU A 152 -3.46 -6.81 -0.63
C GLU A 152 -4.25 -8.13 -0.52
N GLN A 153 -5.58 -8.06 -0.56
CA GLN A 153 -6.46 -9.23 -0.57
C GLN A 153 -6.29 -10.07 -1.84
N LEU A 154 -6.14 -9.42 -3.00
CA LEU A 154 -5.90 -10.09 -4.28
C LEU A 154 -4.59 -10.88 -4.26
N ALA A 155 -3.51 -10.29 -3.73
CA ALA A 155 -2.22 -10.97 -3.60
C ALA A 155 -2.36 -12.23 -2.74
N THR A 156 -3.05 -12.13 -1.61
CA THR A 156 -3.32 -13.26 -0.71
C THR A 156 -4.16 -14.34 -1.40
N ALA A 157 -5.27 -13.96 -2.06
CA ALA A 157 -6.15 -14.89 -2.76
C ALA A 157 -5.45 -15.61 -3.91
N ARG A 158 -4.57 -14.93 -4.64
CA ARG A 158 -3.75 -15.55 -5.70
C ARG A 158 -2.78 -16.59 -5.15
N VAL A 159 -2.13 -16.31 -4.01
CA VAL A 159 -1.25 -17.29 -3.34
C VAL A 159 -2.03 -18.52 -2.89
N GLU A 160 -3.19 -18.34 -2.24
CA GLU A 160 -4.02 -19.47 -1.79
C GLU A 160 -4.54 -20.31 -2.96
N ARG A 161 -5.03 -19.66 -4.01
CA ARG A 161 -5.46 -20.36 -5.23
C ARG A 161 -4.32 -21.21 -5.80
N LEU A 162 -3.13 -20.62 -5.93
CA LEU A 162 -1.97 -21.33 -6.46
C LEU A 162 -1.57 -22.50 -5.53
N ARG A 163 -1.60 -22.31 -4.21
CA ARG A 163 -1.36 -23.39 -3.23
C ARG A 163 -2.34 -24.54 -3.45
N ASN A 164 -3.64 -24.24 -3.50
CA ASN A 164 -4.70 -25.24 -3.68
C ASN A 164 -4.54 -26.01 -4.99
N GLU A 165 -4.18 -25.32 -6.09
CA GLU A 165 -3.92 -25.92 -7.39
C GLU A 165 -2.73 -26.90 -7.36
N PHE A 166 -1.64 -26.53 -6.68
CA PHE A 166 -0.48 -27.42 -6.50
C PHE A 166 -0.78 -28.62 -5.62
N THR A 167 -1.65 -28.49 -4.62
CA THR A 167 -1.95 -29.56 -3.65
C THR A 167 -3.08 -30.51 -4.09
N ARG A 168 -3.52 -30.43 -5.35
CA ARG A 168 -4.59 -31.29 -5.86
C ARG A 168 -4.18 -32.76 -5.86
N GLU A 169 -5.18 -33.61 -5.64
CA GLU A 169 -5.07 -35.05 -5.82
C GLU A 169 -5.51 -35.46 -7.22
N GLY A 170 -4.90 -36.52 -7.74
CA GLY A 170 -5.35 -37.15 -8.98
C GLY A 170 -4.82 -38.57 -9.10
N THR A 171 -5.50 -39.36 -9.93
CA THR A 171 -5.09 -40.73 -10.27
C THR A 171 -4.68 -40.78 -11.73
N LEU A 172 -3.55 -41.41 -12.01
CA LEU A 172 -3.05 -41.60 -13.37
C LEU A 172 -2.73 -43.06 -13.64
N GLU A 173 -3.22 -43.53 -14.79
CA GLU A 173 -2.76 -44.80 -15.36
C GLU A 173 -1.56 -44.58 -16.28
N VAL A 174 -0.51 -45.36 -16.08
CA VAL A 174 0.73 -45.25 -16.82
C VAL A 174 1.23 -46.61 -17.28
N ASN A 175 1.25 -46.76 -18.61
CA ASN A 175 1.93 -47.86 -19.28
C ASN A 175 3.43 -47.57 -19.38
N HIS A 176 4.25 -48.51 -18.92
CA HIS A 176 5.71 -48.45 -19.05
C HIS A 176 6.28 -49.81 -19.47
N THR A 177 7.26 -49.77 -20.37
CA THR A 177 7.95 -50.95 -20.88
C THR A 177 9.44 -50.81 -20.62
N ILE A 178 10.04 -51.86 -20.07
CA ILE A 178 11.48 -51.96 -19.87
C ILE A 178 12.03 -53.23 -20.50
N ASN A 179 13.30 -53.21 -20.88
CA ASN A 179 14.03 -54.41 -21.24
C ASN A 179 14.70 -55.01 -19.99
N CYS A 180 14.51 -56.31 -19.76
CA CYS A 180 15.13 -57.03 -18.65
C CYS A 180 16.59 -57.36 -18.97
N LYS A 181 17.48 -57.08 -18.03
CA LYS A 181 18.90 -57.44 -18.14
C LYS A 181 19.04 -58.96 -18.10
N ARG A 182 19.92 -59.51 -18.93
CA ARG A 182 20.22 -60.96 -18.92
C ARG A 182 20.78 -61.47 -17.59
N THR A 183 21.28 -60.57 -16.73
CA THR A 183 21.90 -60.87 -15.44
C THR A 183 20.97 -60.63 -14.25
N GLU A 184 19.73 -60.19 -14.44
CA GLU A 184 18.76 -59.95 -13.35
C GLU A 184 17.67 -61.02 -13.31
N THR A 185 17.04 -61.21 -12.16
CA THR A 185 15.88 -62.11 -12.02
C THR A 185 14.62 -61.47 -12.58
N LEU A 186 13.63 -62.27 -12.97
CA LEU A 186 12.34 -61.75 -13.44
C LEU A 186 11.67 -60.85 -12.39
N ALA A 187 11.66 -61.25 -11.12
CA ALA A 187 11.14 -60.43 -10.03
C ALA A 187 11.90 -59.09 -9.87
N ALA A 188 13.23 -59.08 -10.04
CA ALA A 188 14.01 -57.84 -10.04
C ALA A 188 13.67 -56.95 -11.24
N CYS A 189 13.43 -57.54 -12.42
CA CYS A 189 12.94 -56.81 -13.59
C CYS A 189 11.55 -56.21 -13.33
N GLU A 190 10.60 -56.97 -12.77
CA GLU A 190 9.26 -56.48 -12.45
C GLU A 190 9.29 -55.28 -11.50
N GLN A 191 10.03 -55.40 -10.39
CA GLN A 191 10.19 -54.34 -9.40
C GLN A 191 10.80 -53.08 -10.03
N ARG A 192 11.82 -53.23 -10.88
CA ARG A 192 12.42 -52.12 -11.61
C ARG A 192 11.43 -51.48 -12.59
N GLY A 193 10.63 -52.28 -13.29
CA GLY A 193 9.60 -51.81 -14.21
C GLY A 193 8.52 -51.01 -13.49
N GLN A 194 8.06 -51.49 -12.33
CA GLN A 194 7.11 -50.78 -11.48
C GLN A 194 7.71 -49.46 -10.95
N GLN A 195 8.96 -49.47 -10.47
CA GLN A 195 9.63 -48.26 -10.00
C GLN A 195 9.79 -47.21 -11.10
N MET A 196 10.19 -47.60 -12.31
CA MET A 196 10.30 -46.68 -13.44
C MET A 196 8.93 -46.20 -13.94
N GLY A 197 7.89 -47.06 -13.85
CA GLY A 197 6.50 -46.68 -14.10
C GLY A 197 6.00 -45.62 -13.11
N LEU A 198 6.30 -45.77 -11.81
CA LEU A 198 6.01 -44.77 -10.78
C LEU A 198 6.73 -43.45 -11.07
N GLN A 199 8.02 -43.49 -11.41
CA GLN A 199 8.77 -42.28 -11.80
C GLN A 199 8.12 -41.57 -13.01
N LYS A 200 7.67 -42.34 -14.00
CA LYS A 200 6.95 -41.80 -15.17
C LYS A 200 5.59 -41.20 -14.76
N ALA A 201 4.85 -41.83 -13.85
CA ALA A 201 3.59 -41.33 -13.32
C ALA A 201 3.78 -40.03 -12.54
N THR A 202 4.75 -39.98 -11.63
CA THR A 202 5.10 -38.78 -10.89
C THR A 202 5.48 -37.63 -11.82
N LYS A 203 6.35 -37.88 -12.81
CA LYS A 203 6.75 -36.84 -13.78
C LYS A 203 5.55 -36.29 -14.55
N ARG A 204 4.70 -37.19 -15.09
CA ARG A 204 3.49 -36.80 -15.83
C ARG A 204 2.51 -36.03 -14.95
N PHE A 205 2.35 -36.42 -13.69
CA PHE A 205 1.48 -35.74 -12.74
C PHE A 205 1.94 -34.31 -12.47
N VAL A 206 3.25 -34.10 -12.24
CA VAL A 206 3.80 -32.74 -12.09
C VAL A 206 3.62 -31.95 -13.40
N ASP A 207 3.89 -32.53 -14.56
CA ASP A 207 3.65 -31.87 -15.86
C ASP A 207 2.18 -31.40 -16.00
N GLN A 208 1.22 -32.24 -15.58
CA GLN A 208 -0.21 -31.91 -15.62
C GLN A 208 -0.61 -30.84 -14.60
N ILE A 209 -0.03 -30.84 -13.40
CA ILE A 209 -0.27 -29.77 -12.41
C ILE A 209 0.09 -28.42 -13.03
N PHE A 210 1.31 -28.30 -13.54
CA PHE A 210 1.81 -27.04 -14.11
C PHE A 210 1.01 -26.58 -15.33
N ALA A 211 0.67 -27.49 -16.24
CA ALA A 211 -0.11 -27.18 -17.44
C ALA A 211 -1.55 -26.70 -17.14
N ASN A 212 -2.07 -27.05 -15.96
CA ASN A 212 -3.46 -26.73 -15.56
C ASN A 212 -3.53 -25.61 -14.50
N LEU A 213 -2.44 -24.94 -14.18
CA LEU A 213 -2.45 -23.79 -13.26
C LEU A 213 -3.20 -22.62 -13.89
N THR A 214 -3.97 -21.89 -13.07
CA THR A 214 -4.67 -20.68 -13.55
C THR A 214 -3.71 -19.55 -13.94
N GLU A 215 -2.51 -19.54 -13.35
CA GLU A 215 -1.45 -18.57 -13.65
C GLU A 215 -0.24 -19.22 -14.35
N GLU A 216 -0.47 -20.24 -15.17
CA GLU A 216 0.54 -21.00 -15.93
C GLU A 216 1.60 -20.10 -16.58
N ARG A 217 1.19 -19.02 -17.28
CA ARG A 217 2.12 -18.10 -17.96
C ARG A 217 3.16 -17.46 -17.05
N LEU A 218 2.83 -17.24 -15.78
CA LEU A 218 3.74 -16.65 -14.79
C LEU A 218 4.58 -17.73 -14.10
N VAL A 219 4.00 -18.90 -13.88
CA VAL A 219 4.57 -19.97 -13.06
C VAL A 219 5.48 -20.92 -13.87
N GLU A 220 5.09 -21.27 -15.10
CA GLU A 220 5.80 -22.24 -15.94
C GLU A 220 7.25 -21.83 -16.25
N PRO A 221 7.58 -20.56 -16.58
CA PRO A 221 8.97 -20.14 -16.75
C PRO A 221 9.82 -20.31 -15.47
N LYS A 222 9.18 -20.40 -14.31
CA LYS A 222 9.79 -20.52 -12.97
C LYS A 222 9.61 -21.90 -12.36
N ARG A 223 9.25 -22.91 -13.16
CA ARG A 223 8.96 -24.28 -12.72
C ARG A 223 10.03 -24.88 -11.80
N ASN A 224 11.30 -24.64 -12.09
CA ASN A 224 12.42 -25.13 -11.27
C ASN A 224 12.50 -24.47 -9.88
N LEU A 225 11.93 -23.28 -9.72
CA LEU A 225 11.89 -22.56 -8.44
C LEU A 225 10.79 -23.09 -7.53
N ALA A 226 9.68 -23.60 -8.07
CA ALA A 226 8.51 -24.01 -7.29
C ALA A 226 8.83 -25.05 -6.20
N GLY A 227 9.85 -25.90 -6.42
CA GLY A 227 10.14 -27.00 -5.51
C GLY A 227 8.97 -27.97 -5.41
N ALA A 228 8.19 -28.13 -6.48
CA ALA A 228 7.02 -28.98 -6.52
C ALA A 228 7.42 -30.45 -6.33
N GLN A 229 6.73 -31.12 -5.42
CA GLN A 229 6.89 -32.51 -5.08
C GLN A 229 5.57 -33.25 -5.27
N VAL A 230 5.64 -34.57 -5.24
CA VAL A 230 4.45 -35.41 -5.33
C VAL A 230 4.52 -36.46 -4.24
N LYS A 231 3.44 -36.57 -3.48
CA LYS A 231 3.24 -37.64 -2.52
C LYS A 231 2.38 -38.72 -3.17
N ILE A 232 2.94 -39.92 -3.29
CA ILE A 232 2.18 -41.10 -3.72
C ILE A 232 1.30 -41.53 -2.55
N LEU A 233 -0.02 -41.54 -2.77
CA LEU A 233 -1.00 -41.97 -1.77
C LEU A 233 -1.26 -43.47 -1.88
N SER A 234 -1.40 -43.96 -3.12
CA SER A 234 -1.54 -45.38 -3.41
C SER A 234 -1.01 -45.68 -4.81
N SER A 235 -0.58 -46.93 -5.03
CA SER A 235 -0.20 -47.42 -6.35
C SER A 235 -0.47 -48.91 -6.45
N HIS A 236 -1.04 -49.35 -7.56
CA HIS A 236 -1.23 -50.77 -7.83
C HIS A 236 -1.05 -51.08 -9.32
N VAL A 237 -0.69 -52.34 -9.60
CA VAL A 237 -0.56 -52.85 -10.97
C VAL A 237 -1.95 -53.21 -11.47
N VAL A 238 -2.37 -52.58 -12.57
CA VAL A 238 -3.63 -52.91 -13.26
C VAL A 238 -3.42 -54.18 -14.09
N ASN A 239 -2.34 -54.21 -14.88
CA ASN A 239 -1.89 -55.39 -15.59
C ASN A 239 -0.37 -55.34 -15.82
N SER A 240 0.22 -56.51 -16.02
CA SER A 240 1.63 -56.63 -16.36
C SER A 240 1.90 -57.91 -17.13
N ALA A 241 2.84 -57.86 -18.09
CA ALA A 241 3.21 -59.03 -18.88
C ALA A 241 4.65 -58.95 -19.40
N PHE A 242 5.32 -60.10 -19.43
CA PHE A 242 6.53 -60.27 -20.22
C PHE A 242 6.16 -60.46 -21.69
N SER A 243 6.80 -59.69 -22.58
CA SER A 243 6.69 -59.86 -24.02
C SER A 243 8.01 -60.37 -24.60
N GLY A 244 7.94 -60.89 -25.83
CA GLY A 244 9.09 -61.46 -26.53
C GLY A 244 10.30 -60.53 -26.55
N GLN A 245 11.50 -61.12 -26.56
CA GLN A 245 12.80 -60.45 -26.49
C GLN A 245 13.18 -59.88 -25.10
N GLY A 246 12.57 -60.39 -24.03
CA GLY A 246 12.95 -60.03 -22.65
C GLY A 246 12.42 -58.67 -22.20
N ASN A 247 11.30 -58.21 -22.76
CA ASN A 247 10.66 -56.97 -22.35
C ASN A 247 9.60 -57.25 -21.28
N TYR A 248 9.46 -56.34 -20.33
CA TYR A 248 8.41 -56.35 -19.33
C TYR A 248 7.57 -55.09 -19.46
N ASN A 249 6.25 -55.26 -19.60
CA ASN A 249 5.27 -54.19 -19.69
C ASN A 249 4.46 -54.16 -18.40
N VAL A 250 4.23 -52.96 -17.87
CA VAL A 250 3.40 -52.74 -16.69
C VAL A 250 2.47 -51.55 -16.92
N ASN A 251 1.19 -51.73 -16.62
CA ASN A 251 0.24 -50.65 -16.40
C ASN A 251 0.07 -50.42 -14.90
N LEU A 252 0.38 -49.22 -14.43
CA LEU A 252 0.21 -48.81 -13.04
C LEU A 252 -0.91 -47.79 -12.94
N SER A 253 -1.82 -47.98 -11.99
CA SER A 253 -2.73 -46.94 -11.52
C SER A 253 -2.16 -46.35 -10.23
N VAL A 254 -1.89 -45.04 -10.26
CA VAL A 254 -1.18 -44.33 -9.19
C VAL A 254 -2.00 -43.12 -8.76
N THR A 255 -2.41 -43.09 -7.50
CA THR A 255 -3.05 -41.92 -6.88
C THR A 255 -2.00 -41.09 -6.18
N MET A 256 -1.96 -39.80 -6.51
CA MET A 256 -0.92 -38.86 -6.11
C MET A 256 -1.55 -37.56 -5.61
N ARG A 257 -0.88 -36.92 -4.65
CA ARG A 257 -1.15 -35.54 -4.23
C ARG A 257 0.07 -34.69 -4.54
N GLY A 258 -0.14 -33.53 -5.15
CA GLY A 258 0.95 -32.57 -5.32
C GLY A 258 1.31 -31.91 -3.99
N ASP A 259 2.54 -31.43 -3.89
CA ASP A 259 3.03 -30.67 -2.75
C ASP A 259 3.93 -29.55 -3.25
N VAL A 260 3.93 -28.41 -2.59
CA VAL A 260 4.71 -27.24 -2.99
C VAL A 260 5.21 -26.50 -1.77
N ASN A 261 6.44 -26.04 -1.85
CA ASN A 261 6.97 -25.22 -0.76
C ASN A 261 6.25 -23.86 -0.73
N SER A 262 5.44 -23.66 0.30
CA SER A 262 4.66 -22.43 0.50
C SER A 262 5.51 -21.17 0.44
N SER A 263 6.74 -21.21 0.96
CA SER A 263 7.65 -20.05 0.95
C SER A 263 8.07 -19.62 -0.45
N ARG A 264 7.85 -20.47 -1.47
CA ARG A 264 8.25 -20.21 -2.86
C ARG A 264 7.11 -19.73 -3.75
N LEU A 265 5.85 -19.85 -3.31
CA LEU A 265 4.68 -19.45 -4.10
C LEU A 265 4.72 -17.97 -4.51
N CYS A 266 5.18 -17.10 -3.60
CA CYS A 266 5.28 -15.65 -3.87
C CYS A 266 6.32 -15.35 -4.95
N SER A 267 7.44 -16.08 -4.96
CA SER A 267 8.45 -15.95 -6.02
C SER A 267 7.89 -16.34 -7.40
N LEU A 268 6.98 -17.33 -7.45
CA LEU A 268 6.30 -17.71 -8.69
C LEU A 268 5.38 -16.58 -9.19
N LEU A 269 4.66 -15.94 -8.27
CA LEU A 269 3.68 -14.89 -8.54
C LEU A 269 4.25 -13.45 -8.63
N ASN A 270 5.56 -13.25 -8.38
CA ASN A 270 6.18 -11.94 -8.21
C ASN A 270 5.56 -11.12 -7.07
N LEU A 271 5.23 -11.77 -5.95
CA LEU A 271 4.67 -11.14 -4.76
C LEU A 271 5.73 -11.04 -3.65
N ASP A 272 5.51 -10.11 -2.72
CA ASP A 272 6.31 -10.01 -1.50
C ASP A 272 6.18 -11.31 -0.67
N ASN A 273 7.29 -11.78 -0.10
CA ASN A 273 7.32 -13.02 0.69
C ASN A 273 6.37 -12.99 1.91
N ARG A 274 5.92 -11.82 2.37
CA ARG A 274 4.95 -11.68 3.47
C ARG A 274 3.62 -12.38 3.21
N PHE A 275 3.21 -12.54 1.95
CA PHE A 275 2.00 -13.29 1.60
C PHE A 275 2.19 -14.81 1.65
N CYS A 276 3.44 -15.29 1.78
CA CYS A 276 3.80 -16.70 1.68
C CYS A 276 4.56 -17.25 2.89
N ALA A 277 4.93 -16.41 3.85
CA ALA A 277 5.46 -16.86 5.14
C ALA A 277 4.41 -17.67 5.89
N ASP A 278 4.81 -18.81 6.47
CA ASP A 278 3.93 -19.84 7.04
C ASP A 278 2.67 -19.27 7.70
N TYR A 279 1.52 -19.76 7.21
CA TYR A 279 0.20 -19.57 7.82
C TYR A 279 0.13 -20.28 9.16
N GLY A 280 0.81 -19.72 10.16
CA GLY A 280 0.68 -20.06 11.57
C GLY A 280 -0.38 -19.22 12.25
N SER A 281 -1.58 -19.10 11.65
CA SER A 281 -2.86 -18.76 12.28
C SER A 281 -3.91 -18.72 11.18
N PRO A 282 -5.03 -19.48 11.27
CA PRO A 282 -6.24 -19.10 10.56
C PRO A 282 -6.51 -17.63 10.91
N LEU A 283 -7.02 -16.85 9.97
CA LEU A 283 -7.68 -15.59 10.30
C LEU A 283 -8.82 -15.92 11.27
N ALA A 284 -8.52 -15.96 12.57
CA ALA A 284 -9.50 -16.05 13.63
C ALA A 284 -10.42 -14.85 13.43
N GLY A 285 -11.69 -15.18 13.27
CA GLY A 285 -12.70 -14.30 12.69
C GLY A 285 -12.67 -12.89 13.27
N ASN A 286 -12.62 -11.91 12.37
CA ASN A 286 -13.33 -10.64 12.47
C ASN A 286 -13.36 -9.87 11.12
N PHE A 287 -13.32 -10.60 10.01
CA PHE A 287 -13.79 -10.07 8.73
C PHE A 287 -14.68 -11.12 8.08
N GLN A 288 -15.96 -11.12 8.46
CA GLN A 288 -17.01 -11.86 7.77
C GLN A 288 -17.70 -10.91 6.78
N PRO A 289 -17.43 -10.99 5.47
CA PRO A 289 -18.52 -10.94 4.52
C PRO A 289 -19.27 -12.27 4.64
N ASN A 290 -20.52 -12.18 5.05
CA ASN A 290 -21.43 -13.26 5.38
C ASN A 290 -21.57 -14.27 4.22
N TYR A 291 -20.76 -15.35 4.21
CA TYR A 291 -21.03 -16.54 3.38
C TYR A 291 -20.63 -17.81 4.16
N GLY A 292 -21.64 -18.62 4.49
CA GLY A 292 -21.50 -19.81 5.33
C GLY A 292 -20.74 -20.93 4.63
N THR A 293 -19.79 -21.52 5.35
CA THR A 293 -19.04 -22.71 4.94
C THR A 293 -19.15 -23.78 6.01
N THR A 294 -20.00 -24.75 5.74
CA THR A 294 -19.89 -26.11 6.29
C THR A 294 -20.10 -27.02 5.11
N TYR A 295 -19.16 -27.89 4.76
CA TYR A 295 -19.50 -29.26 4.35
C TYR A 295 -18.25 -30.15 4.27
N SER A 296 -18.48 -31.39 4.70
CA SER A 296 -17.57 -32.52 4.73
C SER A 296 -17.38 -33.16 3.37
N ASP A 297 -16.16 -33.66 3.18
CA ASP A 297 -15.63 -34.41 2.05
C ASP A 297 -16.27 -35.80 1.88
N SER A 298 -16.54 -36.19 0.63
CA SER A 298 -16.45 -37.59 0.20
C SER A 298 -16.62 -37.73 -1.32
N GLN A 299 -15.51 -38.17 -1.96
CA GLN A 299 -15.42 -39.09 -3.11
C GLN A 299 -15.67 -38.57 -4.53
N LEU A 300 -14.61 -38.59 -5.36
CA LEU A 300 -14.68 -38.97 -6.78
C LEU A 300 -13.40 -39.72 -7.23
N THR A 301 -13.58 -40.96 -7.67
CA THR A 301 -12.64 -41.80 -8.41
C THR A 301 -12.92 -41.67 -9.91
N PHE A 302 -11.88 -41.57 -10.76
CA PHE A 302 -12.01 -41.66 -12.21
C PHE A 302 -11.45 -42.98 -12.73
N SER A 303 -12.28 -43.74 -13.44
CA SER A 303 -11.90 -44.92 -14.23
C SER A 303 -11.91 -44.54 -15.71
N ASP A 304 -10.86 -44.92 -16.43
CA ASP A 304 -10.75 -44.77 -17.87
C ASP A 304 -10.86 -46.15 -18.54
N SER A 305 -11.74 -46.31 -19.53
CA SER A 305 -11.58 -47.37 -20.53
C SER A 305 -12.33 -47.08 -21.84
N GLN A 306 -11.50 -46.98 -22.90
CA GLN A 306 -11.65 -47.47 -24.29
C GLN A 306 -12.37 -46.64 -25.38
N ASP A 307 -11.52 -46.04 -26.21
CA ASP A 307 -11.34 -46.22 -27.67
C ASP A 307 -12.54 -46.19 -28.67
N ASN A 308 -12.53 -45.09 -29.43
CA ASN A 308 -12.44 -44.98 -30.90
C ASN A 308 -13.68 -45.09 -31.81
N SER A 309 -13.71 -44.15 -32.78
CA SER A 309 -14.56 -44.01 -33.97
C SER A 309 -15.95 -43.35 -33.80
N GLN A 310 -16.03 -42.03 -34.07
CA GLN A 310 -17.01 -41.42 -35.01
C GLN A 310 -16.61 -39.95 -35.28
N VAL A 311 -16.58 -39.59 -36.55
CA VAL A 311 -16.43 -38.22 -37.04
C VAL A 311 -17.68 -37.43 -36.67
N VAL A 312 -17.57 -36.36 -35.86
CA VAL A 312 -18.61 -35.33 -35.77
C VAL A 312 -17.98 -33.94 -35.75
N SER A 313 -18.51 -33.12 -36.65
CA SER A 313 -18.14 -31.78 -37.10
C SER A 313 -18.16 -30.69 -36.02
N VAL A 314 -17.15 -29.82 -36.06
CA VAL A 314 -17.14 -28.52 -35.37
C VAL A 314 -17.94 -27.52 -36.21
N SER A 315 -19.17 -27.21 -35.79
CA SER A 315 -19.94 -26.09 -36.34
C SER A 315 -19.49 -24.79 -35.67
N ARG A 316 -18.87 -23.92 -36.47
CA ARG A 316 -18.73 -22.48 -36.15
C ARG A 316 -20.13 -21.86 -36.17
N MET A 317 -20.55 -21.24 -35.08
CA MET A 317 -21.59 -20.23 -35.11
C MET A 317 -20.94 -18.85 -35.19
N SER A 318 -21.11 -18.26 -36.36
CA SER A 318 -20.97 -16.84 -36.65
C SER A 318 -22.16 -16.07 -36.09
N GLU A 319 -21.92 -15.04 -35.28
CA GLU A 319 -22.42 -13.67 -35.46
C GLU A 319 -21.92 -12.73 -34.35
N GLN A 320 -21.60 -11.49 -34.74
CA GLN A 320 -21.05 -10.42 -33.91
C GLN A 320 -22.11 -9.72 -33.04
N PRO A 321 -21.69 -8.83 -32.13
CA PRO A 321 -22.04 -7.43 -32.35
C PRO A 321 -20.88 -6.43 -32.25
N VAL A 322 -21.06 -5.36 -33.03
CA VAL A 322 -20.38 -4.05 -33.16
C VAL A 322 -20.55 -3.26 -31.82
N SER A 323 -19.68 -2.38 -31.30
CA SER A 323 -19.06 -1.14 -31.83
C SER A 323 -17.86 -0.70 -30.97
N ASP A 324 -16.76 -0.29 -31.60
CA ASP A 324 -16.21 1.08 -31.65
C ASP A 324 -15.38 1.54 -30.44
N TYR A 325 -14.05 1.38 -30.58
CA TYR A 325 -13.06 2.23 -29.92
C TYR A 325 -12.05 2.71 -30.97
N SER A 326 -12.23 3.94 -31.42
CA SER A 326 -11.23 4.67 -32.19
C SER A 326 -10.02 5.01 -31.31
N VAL A 327 -8.98 4.19 -31.37
CA VAL A 327 -7.66 4.49 -30.78
C VAL A 327 -6.76 5.15 -31.82
N LYS A 328 -6.18 6.30 -31.46
CA LYS A 328 -5.23 7.07 -32.27
C LYS A 328 -4.03 6.23 -32.74
N LYS A 329 -3.58 6.51 -33.97
CA LYS A 329 -2.48 5.83 -34.68
C LYS A 329 -1.21 5.66 -33.81
N PRO A 330 -0.64 4.44 -33.71
CA PRO A 330 0.68 4.24 -33.13
C PRO A 330 1.78 4.72 -34.09
N VAL A 331 2.79 5.36 -33.51
CA VAL A 331 4.07 5.71 -34.12
C VAL A 331 4.74 4.45 -34.67
N LYS A 332 5.32 4.52 -35.87
CA LYS A 332 6.12 3.44 -36.46
C LYS A 332 7.29 3.10 -35.53
N VAL A 333 7.24 1.94 -34.90
CA VAL A 333 8.42 1.28 -34.33
C VAL A 333 8.89 0.27 -35.37
N GLU A 334 10.15 0.36 -35.77
CA GLU A 334 10.79 -0.60 -36.66
C GLU A 334 10.72 -2.02 -36.08
N PRO A 335 10.55 -3.06 -36.92
CA PRO A 335 10.48 -4.42 -36.42
C PRO A 335 11.81 -4.83 -35.78
N LEU A 336 11.74 -5.29 -34.53
CA LEU A 336 12.79 -6.09 -33.90
C LEU A 336 13.11 -7.30 -34.77
N PRO A 337 14.40 -7.66 -34.93
CA PRO A 337 14.81 -8.76 -35.78
C PRO A 337 14.30 -10.10 -35.22
N ASP A 338 13.91 -10.96 -36.16
CA ASP A 338 13.31 -12.28 -35.98
C ASP A 338 14.15 -13.21 -35.07
N LEU A 339 13.68 -13.44 -33.83
CA LEU A 339 14.35 -14.24 -32.78
C LEU A 339 14.28 -15.76 -33.02
N LYS A 340 13.96 -16.24 -34.23
CA LYS A 340 13.72 -17.66 -34.49
C LYS A 340 14.94 -18.55 -34.73
N LYS A 341 16.19 -18.09 -34.51
CA LYS A 341 17.40 -18.95 -34.57
C LYS A 341 18.52 -18.55 -33.59
N SER A 342 18.24 -18.09 -32.38
CA SER A 342 19.30 -17.96 -31.37
C SER A 342 19.64 -19.34 -30.80
N LYS A 343 20.88 -19.81 -31.01
CA LYS A 343 21.39 -20.98 -30.29
C LYS A 343 21.44 -20.62 -28.81
N MET A 344 20.64 -21.29 -27.99
CA MET A 344 20.70 -21.20 -26.54
C MET A 344 22.01 -21.84 -26.07
N VAL A 345 22.69 -21.18 -25.14
CA VAL A 345 23.99 -21.57 -24.61
C VAL A 345 23.90 -21.62 -23.09
N GLU A 346 24.38 -22.71 -22.50
CA GLU A 346 24.34 -22.90 -21.05
C GLU A 346 25.33 -21.98 -20.33
N ILE A 347 24.92 -21.41 -19.20
CA ILE A 347 25.79 -20.70 -18.28
C ILE A 347 25.62 -21.25 -16.86
N THR A 348 26.74 -21.42 -16.17
CA THR A 348 26.75 -21.74 -14.74
C THR A 348 27.32 -20.56 -13.96
N LEU A 349 26.58 -20.07 -12.97
CA LEU A 349 26.99 -19.00 -12.07
C LEU A 349 27.21 -19.57 -10.68
N ARG A 350 28.40 -19.33 -10.13
CA ARG A 350 28.82 -19.75 -8.79
C ARG A 350 29.33 -18.57 -8.02
N SER A 351 29.23 -18.66 -6.70
CA SER A 351 29.70 -17.65 -5.77
C SER A 351 30.48 -18.28 -4.65
N ASN A 352 31.37 -17.51 -4.04
CA ASN A 352 32.07 -17.88 -2.80
C ASN A 352 31.18 -17.74 -1.54
N VAL A 353 29.96 -17.21 -1.68
CA VAL A 353 29.00 -17.02 -0.58
C VAL A 353 27.66 -17.70 -0.90
N TYR A 354 27.06 -18.35 0.10
CA TYR A 354 25.72 -18.95 0.01
C TYR A 354 24.63 -17.87 0.18
N ASP A 355 23.38 -18.13 -0.22
CA ASP A 355 22.24 -17.20 -0.15
C ASP A 355 22.54 -15.81 -0.75
N ASP A 356 23.10 -15.79 -1.95
CA ASP A 356 23.16 -14.61 -2.79
C ASP A 356 22.02 -14.60 -3.81
N GLU A 357 21.82 -13.50 -4.53
CA GLU A 357 20.79 -13.37 -5.55
C GLU A 357 21.42 -12.95 -6.88
N VAL A 358 21.08 -13.66 -7.95
CA VAL A 358 21.62 -13.52 -9.29
C VAL A 358 20.60 -12.82 -10.19
N PHE A 359 21.04 -11.77 -10.85
CA PHE A 359 20.30 -11.02 -11.87
C PHE A 359 21.01 -11.17 -13.21
N ILE A 360 20.24 -11.41 -14.27
CA ILE A 360 20.72 -11.48 -15.66
C ILE A 360 19.85 -10.55 -16.49
N ASP A 361 20.47 -9.55 -17.14
CA ASP A 361 19.80 -8.47 -17.87
C ASP A 361 18.73 -7.74 -17.04
N GLY A 362 18.97 -7.61 -15.73
CA GLY A 362 18.07 -6.95 -14.79
C GLY A 362 16.93 -7.83 -14.24
N VAL A 363 16.81 -9.09 -14.68
CA VAL A 363 15.79 -10.05 -14.20
C VAL A 363 16.42 -10.99 -13.17
N SER A 364 15.74 -11.27 -12.05
CA SER A 364 16.22 -12.21 -11.01
C SER A 364 16.06 -13.67 -11.45
N TYR A 365 17.10 -14.47 -11.26
CA TYR A 365 17.15 -15.91 -11.56
C TYR A 365 17.37 -16.79 -10.31
N GLY A 366 17.30 -16.20 -9.12
CA GLY A 366 17.51 -16.91 -7.84
C GLY A 366 18.96 -16.89 -7.36
N ALA A 367 19.36 -17.85 -6.52
CA ALA A 367 20.70 -17.87 -5.89
C ALA A 367 21.73 -18.71 -6.64
N THR A 368 23.03 -18.46 -6.39
CA THR A 368 24.06 -19.41 -6.83
C THR A 368 24.05 -20.68 -5.94
N ARG A 369 24.39 -21.87 -6.43
CA ARG A 369 24.84 -22.26 -7.78
C ARG A 369 23.66 -22.31 -8.76
N LEU A 370 23.68 -21.42 -9.75
CA LEU A 370 22.67 -21.32 -10.80
C LEU A 370 23.21 -21.90 -12.10
N THR A 371 22.42 -22.74 -12.77
CA THR A 371 22.72 -23.19 -14.14
C THR A 371 21.48 -22.93 -15.00
N THR A 372 21.63 -22.09 -16.02
CA THR A 372 20.53 -21.68 -16.92
C THR A 372 21.02 -21.60 -18.36
N SER A 373 20.11 -21.55 -19.34
CA SER A 373 20.45 -21.36 -20.76
C SER A 373 20.00 -19.99 -21.22
N LEU A 374 20.88 -19.24 -21.87
CA LEU A 374 20.58 -17.91 -22.42
C LEU A 374 20.88 -17.88 -23.93
N PRO A 375 20.26 -16.96 -24.69
CA PRO A 375 20.61 -16.75 -26.09
C PRO A 375 22.10 -16.47 -26.27
N LYS A 376 22.68 -16.88 -27.41
CA LYS A 376 24.02 -16.45 -27.77
C LYS A 376 24.07 -14.92 -27.92
N GLY A 377 24.81 -14.23 -27.07
CA GLY A 377 24.91 -12.77 -27.09
C GLY A 377 25.53 -12.19 -25.83
N PHE A 378 25.46 -10.86 -25.70
CA PHE A 378 25.93 -10.17 -24.52
C PHE A 378 24.86 -10.18 -23.43
N HIS A 379 25.24 -10.52 -22.20
CA HIS A 379 24.38 -10.50 -21.02
C HIS A 379 25.05 -9.77 -19.87
N ASP A 380 24.28 -8.96 -19.15
CA ASP A 380 24.72 -8.29 -17.94
C ASP A 380 24.35 -9.14 -16.72
N ILE A 381 25.35 -9.62 -15.99
CA ILE A 381 25.19 -10.42 -14.77
C ILE A 381 25.46 -9.54 -13.56
N GLU A 382 24.58 -9.61 -12.57
CA GLU A 382 24.78 -9.03 -11.25
C GLU A 382 24.48 -10.05 -10.16
N ILE A 383 25.39 -10.23 -9.19
CA ILE A 383 25.18 -11.11 -8.03
C ILE A 383 25.26 -10.28 -6.76
N ARG A 384 24.20 -10.31 -5.95
CA ARG A 384 23.99 -9.48 -4.78
C ARG A 384 23.94 -10.33 -3.51
N LYS A 385 24.55 -9.85 -2.43
CA LYS A 385 24.35 -10.39 -1.08
C LYS A 385 24.45 -9.26 -0.06
N ARG A 386 23.57 -9.26 0.93
CA ARG A 386 23.61 -8.30 2.05
C ARG A 386 24.97 -8.36 2.75
N GLY A 387 25.61 -7.20 2.92
CA GLY A 387 26.94 -7.10 3.55
C GLY A 387 28.12 -7.36 2.60
N TYR A 388 27.88 -7.56 1.31
CA TYR A 388 28.92 -7.78 0.30
C TYR A 388 28.78 -6.78 -0.85
N LYS A 389 29.91 -6.42 -1.48
CA LYS A 389 29.90 -5.63 -2.71
C LYS A 389 29.32 -6.49 -3.84
N SER A 390 28.29 -5.98 -4.53
CA SER A 390 27.67 -6.67 -5.66
C SER A 390 28.70 -7.00 -6.73
N TYR A 391 28.74 -8.25 -7.18
CA TYR A 391 29.54 -8.64 -8.34
C TYR A 391 28.78 -8.28 -9.61
N LYS A 392 29.38 -7.51 -10.52
CA LYS A 392 28.78 -7.12 -11.80
C LYS A 392 29.72 -7.50 -12.94
N ALA A 393 29.20 -8.17 -13.97
CA ALA A 393 29.99 -8.57 -15.13
C ALA A 393 29.12 -8.58 -16.40
N ARG A 394 29.63 -7.99 -17.47
CA ARG A 394 29.06 -8.15 -18.82
C ARG A 394 29.78 -9.26 -19.54
N ILE A 395 29.05 -10.29 -19.97
CA ILE A 395 29.60 -11.49 -20.58
C ILE A 395 29.14 -11.62 -22.04
N ASP A 396 29.99 -12.19 -22.90
CA ASP A 396 29.63 -12.59 -24.26
C ASP A 396 29.47 -14.12 -24.31
N LEU A 397 28.22 -14.58 -24.30
CA LEU A 397 27.89 -16.00 -24.17
C LEU A 397 27.93 -16.71 -25.53
N ARG A 398 29.14 -17.00 -26.03
CA ARG A 398 29.33 -17.68 -27.32
C ARG A 398 29.28 -19.21 -27.26
N LYS A 399 29.63 -19.77 -26.10
CA LYS A 399 29.71 -21.20 -25.77
C LYS A 399 29.46 -21.39 -24.27
N ALA A 400 29.21 -22.62 -23.85
CA ALA A 400 28.93 -22.88 -22.44
C ALA A 400 30.09 -22.40 -21.56
N GLN A 401 29.77 -21.66 -20.50
CA GLN A 401 30.78 -21.07 -19.61
C GLN A 401 30.34 -21.04 -18.16
N THR A 402 31.30 -21.11 -17.25
CA THR A 402 31.07 -20.97 -15.82
C THR A 402 31.69 -19.66 -15.33
N ILE A 403 30.91 -18.84 -14.63
CA ILE A 403 31.40 -17.63 -13.96
C ILE A 403 31.43 -17.90 -12.46
N ASN A 404 32.59 -17.71 -11.85
CA ASN A 404 32.76 -17.76 -10.40
C ASN A 404 32.88 -16.32 -9.89
N ALA A 405 31.84 -15.83 -9.23
CA ALA A 405 31.84 -14.54 -8.58
C ALA A 405 32.50 -14.65 -7.19
N ASN A 406 33.40 -13.72 -6.92
CA ASN A 406 33.98 -13.55 -5.59
C ASN A 406 33.40 -12.30 -4.97
N LEU A 407 32.36 -12.45 -4.15
CA LEU A 407 31.76 -11.38 -3.39
C LEU A 407 32.66 -11.06 -2.19
N VAL A 408 33.09 -9.80 -2.14
CA VAL A 408 33.93 -9.26 -1.06
C VAL A 408 33.02 -8.63 -0.01
N LYS A 409 33.16 -9.04 1.26
CA LYS A 409 32.40 -8.45 2.37
C LYS A 409 32.72 -6.95 2.41
N VAL A 410 31.70 -6.11 2.43
CA VAL A 410 31.91 -4.68 2.69
C VAL A 410 32.39 -4.59 4.14
N PRO A 411 33.58 -4.02 4.41
CA PRO A 411 34.03 -3.85 5.78
C PRO A 411 32.95 -3.07 6.53
N GLU A 412 32.48 -3.64 7.65
CA GLU A 412 31.68 -2.88 8.61
C GLU A 412 32.45 -1.61 8.97
N PRO A 413 31.81 -0.43 9.05
CA PRO A 413 32.49 0.74 9.59
C PRO A 413 32.93 0.37 10.99
N VAL A 414 34.25 0.23 11.17
CA VAL A 414 34.91 0.08 12.45
C VAL A 414 34.45 1.28 13.28
N VAL A 415 33.60 1.00 14.27
CA VAL A 415 33.46 1.87 15.44
C VAL A 415 34.88 2.04 15.96
N ALA A 416 35.45 3.22 15.78
CA ALA A 416 36.76 3.52 16.30
C ALA A 416 36.68 3.40 17.83
N GLU A 417 37.19 2.29 18.36
CA GLU A 417 37.59 2.17 19.75
C GLU A 417 38.62 3.27 20.02
N VAL A 418 38.21 4.28 20.78
CA VAL A 418 39.12 5.27 21.33
C VAL A 418 39.89 4.57 22.43
N THR A 419 41.13 4.22 22.12
CA THR A 419 42.12 3.70 23.06
C THR A 419 42.50 4.81 24.04
N ALA A 420 42.46 4.47 25.32
CA ALA A 420 42.78 5.32 26.45
C ALA A 420 44.28 5.70 26.50
N VAL A 421 44.55 6.98 26.76
CA VAL A 421 45.83 7.54 27.27
C VAL A 421 45.44 8.66 28.28
N PRO A 422 46.16 8.85 29.40
CA PRO A 422 45.56 9.16 30.71
C PRO A 422 45.39 10.65 31.08
N GLU A 423 44.40 10.91 31.96
CA GLU A 423 44.28 11.92 33.06
C GLU A 423 45.24 13.14 33.08
N GLN A 424 44.88 14.42 33.30
CA GLN A 424 43.75 15.17 33.93
C GLN A 424 43.78 16.67 33.46
N PRO A 425 43.06 17.66 34.06
CA PRO A 425 41.62 17.87 34.10
C PRO A 425 41.23 19.30 33.65
N VAL A 426 40.10 19.47 32.96
CA VAL A 426 39.36 20.75 33.08
C VAL A 426 37.86 20.47 33.15
N THR A 427 37.32 20.88 34.28
CA THR A 427 35.96 20.78 34.79
C THR A 427 34.92 21.50 33.94
N ALA A 428 33.83 20.81 33.59
CA ALA A 428 32.45 21.28 33.78
C ALA A 428 31.45 20.14 33.48
N PRO A 429 30.51 19.84 34.40
CA PRO A 429 29.58 18.71 34.25
C PRO A 429 28.37 19.11 33.39
N VAL A 430 28.08 18.34 32.33
CA VAL A 430 26.70 18.27 31.80
C VAL A 430 25.93 17.36 32.74
N ALA A 431 25.46 17.95 33.83
CA ALA A 431 24.60 17.30 34.80
C ALA A 431 23.26 16.97 34.14
N SER A 432 23.00 15.67 34.03
CA SER A 432 21.68 15.07 33.94
C SER A 432 20.84 15.51 35.14
N ILE A 433 19.99 16.51 34.95
CA ILE A 433 18.88 16.77 35.87
C ILE A 433 17.70 15.95 35.36
N VAL A 434 17.60 14.73 35.88
CA VAL A 434 16.38 13.93 35.83
C VAL A 434 15.43 14.53 36.86
N SER A 435 14.53 15.41 36.42
CA SER A 435 13.33 15.73 37.18
C SER A 435 12.29 14.65 36.92
N LYS A 436 11.76 14.05 37.99
CA LYS A 436 10.56 13.18 37.94
C LYS A 436 9.35 14.00 37.50
N THR A 437 9.24 14.21 36.21
CA THR A 437 8.07 14.69 35.47
C THR A 437 8.21 14.07 34.09
N SER A 438 7.18 13.33 33.65
CA SER A 438 7.05 12.67 32.34
C SER A 438 7.52 13.55 31.17
N SER A 439 8.83 13.64 30.92
CA SER A 439 9.35 14.38 29.77
C SER A 439 9.43 13.40 28.61
N ALA A 440 8.51 13.54 27.66
CA ALA A 440 8.57 12.90 26.36
C ALA A 440 10.02 12.75 25.90
N SER A 441 10.46 11.54 25.56
CA SER A 441 11.80 11.32 25.05
C SER A 441 11.99 12.12 23.76
N ILE A 442 12.88 13.11 23.77
CA ILE A 442 13.19 13.97 22.63
C ILE A 442 14.49 13.49 21.99
N VAL A 443 14.51 13.39 20.66
CA VAL A 443 15.70 13.10 19.85
C VAL A 443 16.14 14.34 19.08
N VAL A 444 17.45 14.48 18.88
CA VAL A 444 18.02 15.57 18.08
C VAL A 444 18.14 15.11 16.64
N ILE A 445 17.48 15.83 15.74
CA ILE A 445 17.53 15.61 14.30
C ILE A 445 18.60 16.53 13.71
N PRO A 446 19.64 16.00 13.05
CA PRO A 446 20.75 16.82 12.54
C PRO A 446 20.32 17.73 11.39
N ALA A 447 21.07 18.80 11.13
CA ALA A 447 20.94 19.54 9.88
C ALA A 447 21.40 18.67 8.70
N GLY A 448 20.87 18.92 7.51
CA GLY A 448 21.26 18.16 6.33
C GLY A 448 20.38 18.39 5.11
N LYS A 449 20.65 17.61 4.06
CA LYS A 449 19.89 17.63 2.80
C LYS A 449 19.26 16.27 2.55
N PHE A 450 18.12 16.27 1.88
CA PHE A 450 17.48 15.03 1.43
C PHE A 450 16.58 15.28 0.22
N LYS A 451 16.24 14.20 -0.49
CA LYS A 451 15.21 14.19 -1.52
C LYS A 451 13.85 13.94 -0.87
N MET A 452 12.95 14.91 -1.00
CA MET A 452 11.56 14.81 -0.55
C MET A 452 10.67 14.31 -1.68
N GLY A 453 9.73 13.40 -1.39
CA GLY A 453 8.77 12.84 -2.34
C GLY A 453 9.03 11.38 -2.74
N ASP A 454 8.29 10.88 -3.73
CA ASP A 454 8.38 9.49 -4.20
C ASP A 454 9.65 9.23 -5.05
N ILE A 455 10.73 8.77 -4.39
CA ILE A 455 12.03 8.50 -5.02
C ILE A 455 12.01 7.21 -5.87
N ASN A 456 11.21 6.22 -5.48
CA ASN A 456 11.23 4.88 -6.09
C ASN A 456 10.20 4.69 -7.20
N GLY A 457 9.27 5.63 -7.38
CA GLY A 457 8.32 5.63 -8.48
C GLY A 457 7.02 4.87 -8.20
N ASN A 458 6.77 4.48 -6.95
CA ASN A 458 5.62 3.68 -6.53
C ASN A 458 4.56 4.50 -5.78
N GLY A 459 4.75 5.82 -5.69
CA GLY A 459 3.87 6.73 -4.96
C GLY A 459 2.75 7.36 -5.78
N LEU A 460 1.88 8.05 -5.04
CA LEU A 460 0.75 8.79 -5.59
C LEU A 460 1.23 10.05 -6.35
N ALA A 461 0.38 10.58 -7.22
CA ALA A 461 0.69 11.76 -8.01
C ALA A 461 1.06 13.00 -7.16
N ASN A 462 0.47 13.13 -5.97
CA ASN A 462 0.74 14.24 -5.03
C ASN A 462 2.05 14.06 -4.23
N GLU A 463 2.77 12.95 -4.40
CA GLU A 463 4.10 12.71 -3.84
C GLU A 463 5.23 13.12 -4.80
N ARG A 464 4.87 13.67 -5.97
CA ARG A 464 5.79 14.10 -7.03
C ARG A 464 5.64 15.61 -7.32
N PRO A 465 6.66 16.27 -7.88
CA PRO A 465 7.99 15.74 -8.21
C PRO A 465 8.87 15.55 -6.96
N VAL A 466 9.93 14.75 -7.11
CA VAL A 466 10.99 14.65 -6.10
C VAL A 466 11.79 15.95 -6.09
N VAL A 467 11.96 16.55 -4.91
CA VAL A 467 12.66 17.84 -4.75
C VAL A 467 13.70 17.74 -3.64
N GLU A 468 14.92 18.23 -3.90
CA GLU A 468 15.94 18.38 -2.84
C GLU A 468 15.50 19.47 -1.84
N LYS A 469 15.51 19.12 -0.56
CA LYS A 469 15.23 20.03 0.56
C LYS A 469 16.44 20.10 1.48
N THR A 470 16.63 21.27 2.10
CA THR A 470 17.70 21.53 3.07
C THR A 470 17.08 21.85 4.42
N ILE A 471 17.49 21.12 5.46
CA ILE A 471 17.29 21.43 6.87
C ILE A 471 18.51 22.23 7.32
N ALA A 472 18.35 23.54 7.50
CA ALA A 472 19.45 24.46 7.76
C ALA A 472 20.07 24.29 9.16
N SER A 473 19.25 23.97 10.15
CA SER A 473 19.66 23.83 11.55
C SER A 473 19.10 22.54 12.14
N SER A 474 19.83 21.93 13.05
CA SER A 474 19.31 20.80 13.82
C SER A 474 18.12 21.23 14.67
N PHE A 475 17.12 20.38 14.80
CA PHE A 475 15.97 20.59 15.67
C PHE A 475 15.77 19.38 16.57
N ALA A 476 14.94 19.51 17.61
CA ALA A 476 14.57 18.38 18.46
C ALA A 476 13.17 17.89 18.09
N MET A 477 12.91 16.58 18.14
CA MET A 477 11.59 16.00 17.85
C MET A 477 11.26 14.96 18.92
N GLN A 478 10.01 14.86 19.35
CA GLN A 478 9.56 13.76 20.19
C GLN A 478 9.82 12.43 19.46
N SER A 479 10.44 11.47 20.16
CA SER A 479 10.81 10.19 19.58
C SER A 479 9.59 9.33 19.22
N LYS A 480 8.46 9.60 19.86
CA LYS A 480 7.17 8.90 19.74
C LYS A 480 6.05 9.92 19.51
N GLU A 481 4.90 9.45 19.07
CA GLU A 481 3.63 10.19 19.09
C GLU A 481 3.26 10.60 20.51
N VAL A 482 2.49 11.68 20.64
CA VAL A 482 1.91 12.08 21.93
C VAL A 482 0.95 10.99 22.39
N SER A 483 1.20 10.46 23.57
CA SER A 483 0.41 9.37 24.15
C SER A 483 -0.87 9.87 24.83
N VAL A 484 -1.83 8.97 25.03
CA VAL A 484 -3.06 9.22 25.79
C VAL A 484 -2.74 9.76 27.18
N GLY A 485 -1.76 9.18 27.87
CA GLY A 485 -1.35 9.60 29.22
C GLY A 485 -0.70 10.98 29.26
N GLU A 486 0.06 11.36 28.23
CA GLU A 486 0.59 12.73 28.11
C GLU A 486 -0.53 13.74 27.80
N TYR A 487 -1.45 13.39 26.89
CA TYR A 487 -2.59 14.23 26.55
C TYR A 487 -3.55 14.40 27.74
N GLU A 488 -3.71 13.35 28.55
CA GLU A 488 -4.50 13.40 29.77
C GLU A 488 -3.96 14.39 30.80
N GLN A 489 -2.63 14.51 30.93
CA GLN A 489 -2.02 15.53 31.80
C GLN A 489 -2.36 16.94 31.33
N PHE A 490 -2.33 17.18 30.02
CA PHE A 490 -2.76 18.46 29.44
C PHE A 490 -4.21 18.78 29.81
N VAL A 491 -5.12 17.83 29.59
CA VAL A 491 -6.55 18.01 29.88
C VAL A 491 -6.78 18.21 31.37
N ALA A 492 -6.11 17.45 32.23
CA ALA A 492 -6.20 17.59 33.69
C ALA A 492 -5.73 18.97 34.18
N ASN A 493 -4.66 19.51 33.59
CA ASN A 493 -4.09 20.80 34.01
C ASN A 493 -4.86 22.02 33.51
N THR A 494 -5.58 21.88 32.40
CA THR A 494 -6.21 23.02 31.70
C THR A 494 -7.73 22.98 31.70
N GLY A 495 -8.33 21.82 31.98
CA GLY A 495 -9.76 21.58 31.75
C GLY A 495 -10.15 21.61 30.26
N TYR A 496 -9.19 21.43 29.36
CA TYR A 496 -9.43 21.50 27.91
C TYR A 496 -10.44 20.45 27.46
N LYS A 497 -11.41 20.88 26.65
CA LYS A 497 -12.35 19.99 25.95
C LYS A 497 -12.04 20.02 24.48
N THR A 498 -11.78 18.84 23.92
CA THR A 498 -11.48 18.67 22.49
C THR A 498 -12.70 18.99 21.64
N GLU A 499 -12.49 19.25 20.35
CA GLU A 499 -13.60 19.42 19.42
C GLU A 499 -14.50 18.18 19.31
N ALA A 500 -13.93 16.97 19.47
CA ALA A 500 -14.71 15.73 19.53
C ALA A 500 -15.68 15.72 20.73
N GLU A 501 -15.22 16.17 21.89
CA GLU A 501 -16.02 16.24 23.13
C GLU A 501 -17.09 17.36 23.13
N LYS A 502 -17.07 18.28 22.15
CA LYS A 502 -18.07 19.36 22.00
C LYS A 502 -19.24 18.93 21.09
N ASP A 503 -19.73 17.70 21.28
CA ASP A 503 -20.82 17.08 20.50
C ASP A 503 -20.55 16.96 18.99
N ARG A 504 -19.27 16.97 18.58
CA ARG A 504 -18.91 16.77 17.18
C ARG A 504 -18.48 15.33 16.90
N GLY A 505 -18.13 14.53 17.92
CA GLY A 505 -17.75 13.13 17.78
C GLY A 505 -16.41 12.92 17.06
N CYS A 506 -16.14 11.70 16.63
CA CYS A 506 -14.93 11.33 15.91
C CYS A 506 -15.25 10.39 14.74
N ALA A 507 -14.53 10.54 13.64
CA ALA A 507 -14.68 9.62 12.51
C ALA A 507 -13.92 8.31 12.76
N TYR A 508 -14.51 7.20 12.35
CA TYR A 508 -13.80 5.93 12.20
C TYR A 508 -14.02 5.40 10.78
N TYR A 509 -13.22 4.41 10.40
CA TYR A 509 -13.27 3.83 9.06
C TYR A 509 -14.19 2.62 9.03
N LEU A 510 -15.25 2.65 8.21
CA LEU A 510 -16.15 1.51 8.01
C LEU A 510 -16.47 1.34 6.53
N ASN A 511 -16.25 0.13 5.99
CA ASN A 511 -16.60 -0.24 4.61
C ASN A 511 -16.08 0.74 3.52
N GLY A 512 -14.94 1.37 3.76
CA GLY A 512 -14.36 2.30 2.80
C GLY A 512 -14.87 3.73 2.89
N GLU A 513 -15.61 4.08 3.94
CA GLU A 513 -16.11 5.43 4.18
C GLU A 513 -15.83 5.90 5.62
N PRO A 514 -15.61 7.21 5.82
CA PRO A 514 -15.54 7.80 7.15
C PRO A 514 -16.94 7.84 7.77
N VAL A 515 -17.12 7.19 8.90
CA VAL A 515 -18.38 7.24 9.66
C VAL A 515 -18.17 8.07 10.91
N TRP A 516 -18.98 9.12 11.06
CA TRP A 516 -18.96 9.97 12.25
C TRP A 516 -19.78 9.33 13.36
N GLU A 517 -19.15 9.16 14.53
CA GLU A 517 -19.81 8.66 15.72
C GLU A 517 -19.68 9.69 16.84
N ALA A 518 -20.82 10.14 17.37
CA ALA A 518 -20.88 11.22 18.36
C ALA A 518 -20.23 10.83 19.69
N THR A 519 -20.25 9.54 20.03
CA THR A 519 -19.71 9.01 21.28
C THR A 519 -18.18 8.82 21.26
N LEU A 520 -17.55 8.85 20.08
CA LEU A 520 -16.10 8.66 19.96
C LEU A 520 -15.32 9.96 20.20
N ASN A 521 -14.23 9.84 20.96
CA ASN A 521 -13.30 10.92 21.28
C ASN A 521 -11.92 10.34 21.67
N TRP A 522 -10.98 11.18 22.10
CA TRP A 522 -9.63 10.75 22.43
C TRP A 522 -9.53 9.79 23.63
N ARG A 523 -10.52 9.75 24.52
CA ARG A 523 -10.62 8.80 25.65
C ARG A 523 -11.27 7.49 25.24
N ASN A 524 -12.17 7.55 24.27
CA ASN A 524 -12.92 6.42 23.73
C ASN A 524 -12.87 6.45 22.19
N PRO A 525 -11.79 5.96 21.57
CA PRO A 525 -11.57 6.07 20.12
C PRO A 525 -12.28 4.96 19.31
N GLY A 526 -13.00 4.06 19.98
CA GLY A 526 -13.68 2.92 19.36
C GLY A 526 -12.85 1.63 19.34
N PHE A 527 -11.76 1.59 20.11
CA PHE A 527 -10.98 0.41 20.44
C PHE A 527 -10.42 0.55 21.85
N ASP A 528 -10.06 -0.59 22.46
CA ASP A 528 -9.41 -0.59 23.78
C ASP A 528 -8.02 0.05 23.69
N GLN A 529 -7.73 0.98 24.60
CA GLN A 529 -6.46 1.69 24.65
C GLN A 529 -6.02 1.92 26.09
N GLU A 530 -4.71 1.95 26.29
CA GLU A 530 -4.07 2.28 27.55
C GLU A 530 -3.32 3.62 27.47
N SER A 531 -2.75 4.08 28.58
CA SER A 531 -2.09 5.39 28.66
C SER A 531 -0.89 5.58 27.70
N ASP A 532 -0.29 4.50 27.21
CA ASP A 532 0.87 4.52 26.31
C ASP A 532 0.51 4.45 24.81
N PHE A 533 -0.78 4.34 24.48
CA PHE A 533 -1.29 4.42 23.11
C PHE A 533 -1.20 5.86 22.58
N PRO A 534 -1.13 6.07 21.26
CA PRO A 534 -1.17 7.41 20.68
C PRO A 534 -2.53 8.08 20.94
N ALA A 535 -2.52 9.36 21.33
CA ALA A 535 -3.73 10.15 21.44
C ALA A 535 -4.31 10.43 20.04
N VAL A 536 -5.54 9.96 19.79
CA VAL A 536 -6.25 10.09 18.51
C VAL A 536 -7.58 10.84 18.66
N CYS A 537 -8.36 10.97 17.58
CA CYS A 537 -9.62 11.73 17.58
C CYS A 537 -9.42 13.23 17.88
N LEU A 538 -8.26 13.77 17.50
CA LEU A 538 -7.87 15.16 17.72
C LEU A 538 -7.81 15.93 16.40
N THR A 539 -8.32 17.16 16.42
CA THR A 539 -8.15 18.10 15.31
C THR A 539 -6.73 18.68 15.30
N TYR A 540 -6.38 19.36 14.20
CA TYR A 540 -5.16 20.16 14.14
C TYR A 540 -5.09 21.20 15.28
N ASN A 541 -6.23 21.82 15.61
CA ASN A 541 -6.29 22.85 16.65
C ASN A 541 -6.15 22.25 18.05
N ASP A 542 -6.67 21.04 18.30
CA ASP A 542 -6.48 20.32 19.56
C ASP A 542 -4.98 19.98 19.77
N ALA A 543 -4.31 19.52 18.70
CA ALA A 543 -2.87 19.23 18.72
C ALA A 543 -2.02 20.50 18.92
N LYS A 544 -2.41 21.62 18.28
CA LYS A 544 -1.74 22.92 18.48
C LYS A 544 -1.93 23.44 19.91
N ALA A 545 -3.13 23.32 20.48
CA ALA A 545 -3.40 23.74 21.85
C ALA A 545 -2.53 22.97 22.86
N TYR A 546 -2.34 21.66 22.64
CA TYR A 546 -1.40 20.87 23.43
C TYR A 546 0.05 21.36 23.28
N ALA A 547 0.50 21.66 22.06
CA ALA A 547 1.85 22.20 21.83
C ALA A 547 2.08 23.57 22.51
N ASP A 548 1.10 24.46 22.43
CA ASP A 548 1.14 25.79 23.07
C ASP A 548 1.19 25.64 24.60
N TRP A 549 0.39 24.73 25.17
CA TRP A 549 0.41 24.44 26.61
C TRP A 549 1.76 23.85 27.05
N LEU A 550 2.28 22.85 26.34
CA LEU A 550 3.56 22.24 26.67
C LEU A 550 4.70 23.27 26.59
N SER A 551 4.59 24.22 25.66
CA SER A 551 5.54 25.33 25.56
C SER A 551 5.49 26.25 26.78
N GLY A 552 4.29 26.62 27.22
CA GLY A 552 4.10 27.42 28.44
C GLY A 552 4.59 26.69 29.70
N GLN A 553 4.36 25.37 29.78
CA GLN A 553 4.73 24.56 30.93
C GLN A 553 6.23 24.35 31.08
N THR A 554 6.95 24.24 29.95
CA THR A 554 8.39 23.92 29.93
C THR A 554 9.28 25.14 29.70
N GLY A 555 8.72 26.25 29.24
CA GLY A 555 9.48 27.41 28.76
C GLY A 555 10.24 27.16 27.44
N GLN A 556 10.05 26.00 26.81
CA GLN A 556 10.68 25.63 25.54
C GLN A 556 9.64 25.73 24.42
N LEU A 557 10.03 26.19 23.23
CA LEU A 557 9.08 26.32 22.13
C LEU A 557 8.80 24.97 21.47
N PHE A 558 7.60 24.43 21.71
CA PHE A 558 7.06 23.25 21.04
C PHE A 558 6.05 23.63 19.96
N ARG A 559 6.06 22.89 18.86
CA ARG A 559 5.13 23.03 17.74
C ARG A 559 4.97 21.71 16.99
N LEU A 560 3.98 21.62 16.12
CA LEU A 560 3.91 20.52 15.15
C LEU A 560 5.12 20.60 14.19
N PRO A 561 5.66 19.46 13.71
CA PRO A 561 6.67 19.45 12.66
C PRO A 561 6.10 20.01 11.38
N ASN A 562 6.86 20.79 10.62
CA ASN A 562 6.46 21.04 9.25
C ASN A 562 6.63 19.76 8.41
N GLU A 563 5.95 19.69 7.27
CA GLU A 563 5.96 18.49 6.44
C GLU A 563 7.38 18.05 5.98
N VAL A 564 8.26 19.03 5.73
CA VAL A 564 9.64 18.77 5.29
C VAL A 564 10.46 18.16 6.43
N GLU A 565 10.31 18.70 7.64
CA GLU A 565 10.94 18.17 8.86
C GLU A 565 10.46 16.76 9.15
N TRP A 566 9.15 16.51 9.06
CA TRP A 566 8.59 15.20 9.30
C TRP A 566 9.17 14.16 8.34
N GLU A 567 9.16 14.42 7.02
CA GLU A 567 9.67 13.44 6.05
C GLU A 567 11.19 13.26 6.17
N TYR A 568 11.94 14.34 6.42
CA TYR A 568 13.38 14.26 6.67
C TYR A 568 13.69 13.34 7.85
N ALA A 569 12.96 13.53 8.95
CA ALA A 569 13.16 12.80 10.18
C ALA A 569 12.71 11.34 10.05
N ALA A 570 11.59 11.08 9.36
CA ALA A 570 11.10 9.73 9.06
C ALA A 570 12.08 8.94 8.17
N ARG A 571 12.67 9.58 7.15
CA ARG A 571 13.67 8.95 6.27
C ARG A 571 14.98 8.61 6.96
N ALA A 572 15.40 9.41 7.93
CA ALA A 572 16.64 9.23 8.68
C ALA A 572 17.86 8.90 7.79
N GLY A 573 18.02 9.64 6.68
CA GLY A 573 19.11 9.49 5.72
C GLY A 573 18.93 8.41 4.64
N LYS A 574 17.76 7.78 4.54
CA LYS A 574 17.46 6.77 3.51
C LYS A 574 16.66 7.34 2.34
N GLU A 575 16.90 6.80 1.15
CA GLU A 575 16.13 7.06 -0.08
C GLU A 575 15.09 5.96 -0.39
N THR A 576 14.83 5.08 0.58
CA THR A 576 13.90 3.94 0.47
C THR A 576 12.45 4.33 0.80
N GLU A 577 11.50 3.43 0.53
CA GLU A 577 10.07 3.62 0.82
C GLU A 577 9.73 3.65 2.32
N TYR A 578 10.44 2.84 3.10
CA TYR A 578 10.35 2.75 4.56
C TYR A 578 11.75 3.02 5.16
N PRO A 579 11.87 3.41 6.44
CA PRO A 579 13.17 3.71 7.04
C PRO A 579 14.12 2.50 7.11
N TRP A 580 13.61 1.28 6.94
CA TRP A 580 14.40 0.04 6.93
C TRP A 580 14.63 -0.56 5.53
N GLY A 581 13.94 -0.10 4.48
CA GLY A 581 14.04 -0.70 3.15
C GLY A 581 12.88 -0.35 2.23
N ASN A 582 12.82 -1.00 1.06
CA ASN A 582 11.71 -0.85 0.10
C ASN A 582 10.59 -1.88 0.29
N GLU A 583 10.83 -2.90 1.13
CA GLU A 583 9.82 -3.90 1.47
C GLU A 583 9.26 -3.58 2.85
N ILE A 584 7.94 -3.65 2.99
CA ILE A 584 7.27 -3.41 4.29
C ILE A 584 7.66 -4.48 5.31
N GLY A 585 7.87 -5.72 4.87
CA GLY A 585 8.13 -6.86 5.74
C GLY A 585 6.91 -7.26 6.58
N LYS A 586 7.15 -8.04 7.64
CA LYS A 586 6.13 -8.48 8.61
C LYS A 586 6.47 -7.97 10.00
N ASN A 587 5.48 -7.40 10.68
CA ASN A 587 5.59 -6.91 12.06
C ASN A 587 6.72 -5.87 12.27
N LEU A 588 6.98 -5.03 11.27
CA LEU A 588 7.94 -3.91 11.36
C LEU A 588 7.26 -2.55 11.60
N ALA A 589 5.94 -2.50 11.44
CA ALA A 589 5.08 -1.34 11.69
C ALA A 589 3.63 -1.81 11.93
N ASN A 590 2.82 -0.95 12.55
CA ASN A 590 1.39 -1.17 12.68
C ASN A 590 0.62 -0.50 11.55
N CYS A 591 0.47 -1.18 10.42
CA CYS A 591 -0.41 -0.77 9.33
C CYS A 591 -1.33 -1.92 8.93
N GLY A 592 -2.33 -1.64 8.11
CA GLY A 592 -3.19 -2.67 7.55
C GLY A 592 -2.34 -3.69 6.78
N TRP A 593 -2.60 -4.99 7.00
CA TRP A 593 -1.86 -6.09 6.34
C TRP A 593 -0.33 -6.14 6.62
N CYS A 594 0.18 -5.38 7.60
CA CYS A 594 1.60 -5.40 7.99
C CYS A 594 1.96 -6.56 8.93
N GLY A 595 0.96 -7.32 9.39
CA GLY A 595 1.15 -8.58 10.12
C GLY A 595 1.53 -8.43 11.58
N SER A 596 1.35 -7.23 12.16
CA SER A 596 1.39 -7.04 13.61
C SER A 596 0.10 -7.55 14.26
N GLU A 597 0.08 -7.73 15.58
CA GLU A 597 -1.12 -8.20 16.28
C GLU A 597 -2.29 -7.20 16.24
N TRP A 598 -1.97 -5.90 16.07
CA TRP A 598 -2.91 -4.78 15.99
C TRP A 598 -3.34 -4.41 14.56
N SER A 599 -2.66 -4.94 13.53
CA SER A 599 -2.96 -4.64 12.12
C SER A 599 -4.44 -4.85 11.80
N ASN A 600 -5.09 -3.82 11.23
CA ASN A 600 -6.54 -3.78 10.94
C ASN A 600 -7.48 -3.90 12.16
N LYS A 601 -6.98 -3.77 13.41
CA LYS A 601 -7.79 -3.85 14.63
C LYS A 601 -7.78 -2.57 15.45
N SER A 602 -6.60 -2.02 15.74
CA SER A 602 -6.43 -0.83 16.59
C SER A 602 -5.06 -0.18 16.38
N ALA A 603 -4.86 0.98 17.00
CA ALA A 603 -3.51 1.49 17.23
C ALA A 603 -2.71 0.51 18.14
N ALA A 604 -1.39 0.67 18.15
CA ALA A 604 -0.47 -0.04 19.03
C ALA A 604 0.11 0.95 20.08
N PRO A 605 0.60 0.47 21.23
CA PRO A 605 1.37 1.30 22.14
C PRO A 605 2.52 2.02 21.44
N THR A 606 2.76 3.27 21.80
CA THR A 606 3.82 4.08 21.18
C THR A 606 5.21 3.50 21.47
N GLY A 607 6.03 3.38 20.45
CA GLY A 607 7.35 2.74 20.48
C GLY A 607 7.35 1.23 20.44
N SER A 608 6.29 0.60 19.91
CA SER A 608 6.21 -0.88 19.81
C SER A 608 7.16 -1.47 18.76
N PHE A 609 7.59 -0.67 17.76
CA PHE A 609 8.45 -1.12 16.67
C PHE A 609 9.87 -0.55 16.79
N SER A 610 10.82 -1.08 16.00
CA SER A 610 12.19 -0.58 16.03
C SER A 610 12.26 0.88 15.55
N PRO A 611 13.05 1.75 16.21
CA PRO A 611 13.20 3.11 15.75
C PRO A 611 14.03 3.19 14.46
N ASN A 612 13.86 4.28 13.71
CA ASN A 612 14.72 4.60 12.58
C ASN A 612 16.12 5.07 13.04
N ALA A 613 17.01 5.38 12.10
CA ALA A 613 18.39 5.75 12.41
C ALA A 613 18.55 7.07 13.20
N PHE A 614 17.50 7.88 13.34
CA PHE A 614 17.46 9.08 14.18
C PHE A 614 16.81 8.84 15.55
N GLY A 615 16.39 7.60 15.85
CA GLY A 615 15.75 7.25 17.12
C GLY A 615 14.26 7.56 17.16
N LEU A 616 13.62 7.77 16.00
CA LEU A 616 12.17 7.97 15.92
C LEU A 616 11.45 6.64 15.73
N TYR A 617 10.41 6.45 16.53
CA TYR A 617 9.51 5.31 16.50
C TYR A 617 8.26 5.65 15.68
N ASP A 618 7.66 4.60 15.11
CA ASP A 618 6.31 4.63 14.53
C ASP A 618 6.07 5.70 13.47
N THR A 619 7.12 6.14 12.74
CA THR A 619 6.97 7.06 11.60
C THR A 619 6.37 6.39 10.36
N VAL A 620 6.02 5.11 10.45
CA VAL A 620 5.35 4.29 9.44
C VAL A 620 4.24 3.52 10.15
N GLY A 621 3.00 3.76 9.75
CA GLY A 621 1.83 3.19 10.38
C GLY A 621 1.49 3.84 11.73
N ASN A 622 0.92 3.04 12.62
CA ASN A 622 0.26 3.37 13.86
C ASN A 622 -0.87 4.40 13.67
N VAL A 623 -0.55 5.68 13.58
CA VAL A 623 -1.51 6.75 13.34
C VAL A 623 -0.95 7.78 12.36
N TRP A 624 -1.84 8.38 11.57
CA TRP A 624 -1.49 9.55 10.78
C TRP A 624 -1.14 10.70 11.72
N GLU A 625 -0.16 11.53 11.37
CA GLU A 625 0.31 12.60 12.23
C GLU A 625 0.10 13.97 11.62
N TRP A 626 -0.55 14.87 12.39
CA TRP A 626 -0.66 16.27 12.03
C TRP A 626 0.72 16.92 11.84
N THR A 627 0.89 17.60 10.70
CA THR A 627 2.02 18.52 10.47
C THR A 627 1.57 19.97 10.65
N ASN A 628 2.51 20.90 10.72
CA ASN A 628 2.24 22.31 10.85
C ASN A 628 1.64 22.89 9.57
N LYS A 629 0.58 23.69 9.71
CA LYS A 629 -0.09 24.34 8.58
C LYS A 629 0.80 25.43 7.97
N LYS A 630 0.96 25.43 6.65
CA LYS A 630 1.69 26.50 5.95
C LYS A 630 0.84 27.77 5.89
N SER A 631 1.49 28.93 5.99
CA SER A 631 0.81 30.22 5.84
C SER A 631 0.09 30.31 4.49
N GLY A 632 -1.15 30.80 4.51
CA GLY A 632 -1.99 30.93 3.32
C GLY A 632 -2.71 29.64 2.88
N GLN A 633 -2.45 28.48 3.50
CA GLN A 633 -3.19 27.25 3.23
C GLN A 633 -4.36 27.08 4.22
N SER A 634 -5.51 26.63 3.72
CA SER A 634 -6.67 26.24 4.53
C SER A 634 -6.45 24.87 5.19
N ASP A 635 -5.82 23.97 4.44
CA ASP A 635 -5.75 22.55 4.78
C ASP A 635 -4.37 22.17 5.30
N VAL A 636 -4.28 21.00 5.93
CA VAL A 636 -3.08 20.53 6.62
C VAL A 636 -2.69 19.16 6.10
N ALA A 637 -1.38 18.96 5.90
CA ALA A 637 -0.87 17.64 5.55
C ALA A 637 -0.77 16.76 6.81
N VAL A 638 -1.21 15.51 6.71
CA VAL A 638 -0.87 14.45 7.65
C VAL A 638 0.06 13.44 7.01
N ARG A 639 0.90 12.79 7.81
CA ARG A 639 1.96 11.88 7.37
C ARG A 639 1.97 10.58 8.18
N GLY A 640 2.62 9.52 7.68
CA GLY A 640 2.90 8.29 8.44
C GLY A 640 2.10 7.06 8.03
N GLY A 641 0.85 7.20 7.59
CA GLY A 641 -0.06 6.04 7.49
C GLY A 641 -0.70 5.71 8.83
N ALA A 642 -1.54 4.68 8.89
CA ALA A 642 -2.16 4.24 10.14
C ALA A 642 -2.47 2.73 10.15
N TRP A 643 -2.87 2.23 11.31
CA TRP A 643 -3.13 0.81 11.61
C TRP A 643 -4.17 0.11 10.73
N ASN A 644 -5.08 0.87 10.11
CA ASN A 644 -6.10 0.40 9.17
C ASN A 644 -5.88 0.88 7.72
N PHE A 645 -4.69 1.41 7.41
CA PHE A 645 -4.31 1.82 6.07
C PHE A 645 -3.36 0.82 5.42
N ALA A 646 -3.52 0.58 4.12
CA ALA A 646 -2.66 -0.33 3.37
C ALA A 646 -1.18 0.08 3.44
N PRO A 647 -0.23 -0.87 3.33
CA PRO A 647 1.20 -0.57 3.46
C PRO A 647 1.69 0.46 2.45
N SER A 648 1.15 0.44 1.23
CA SER A 648 1.45 1.41 0.17
C SER A 648 1.07 2.85 0.53
N LEU A 649 0.24 3.05 1.55
CA LEU A 649 -0.16 4.35 2.10
C LEU A 649 0.56 4.70 3.41
N ALA A 650 1.49 3.86 3.88
CA ALA A 650 2.34 4.11 5.04
C ALA A 650 3.80 4.46 4.65
N ARG A 651 4.11 4.55 3.35
CA ARG A 651 5.45 4.95 2.88
C ARG A 651 5.81 6.33 3.40
N VAL A 652 7.10 6.58 3.63
CA VAL A 652 7.59 7.86 4.20
C VAL A 652 7.20 9.09 3.38
N SER A 653 6.97 8.92 2.07
CA SER A 653 6.55 10.00 1.16
C SER A 653 5.03 10.20 1.11
N THR A 654 4.23 9.26 1.61
CA THR A 654 2.77 9.35 1.52
C THR A 654 2.26 10.50 2.39
N ARG A 655 1.28 11.23 1.85
CA ARG A 655 0.64 12.37 2.49
C ARG A 655 -0.85 12.40 2.19
N LEU A 656 -1.65 12.77 3.20
CA LEU A 656 -3.05 13.15 3.02
C LEU A 656 -3.19 14.62 3.32
N ILE A 657 -4.06 15.32 2.60
CA ILE A 657 -4.39 16.72 2.88
C ILE A 657 -5.80 16.77 3.44
N LEU A 658 -5.92 17.18 4.69
CA LEU A 658 -7.16 17.15 5.45
C LEU A 658 -7.51 18.55 5.95
N ALA A 659 -8.81 18.77 6.14
CA ALA A 659 -9.31 19.96 6.83
C ALA A 659 -8.75 20.00 8.26
N PRO A 660 -8.43 21.18 8.80
CA PRO A 660 -7.86 21.30 10.15
C PRO A 660 -8.83 20.87 11.26
N ASP A 661 -10.14 20.82 11.00
CA ASP A 661 -11.19 20.37 11.92
C ASP A 661 -11.58 18.90 11.75
N PHE A 662 -11.04 18.22 10.72
CA PHE A 662 -11.18 16.77 10.58
C PHE A 662 -10.50 16.07 11.76
N ARG A 663 -11.06 14.94 12.20
CA ARG A 663 -10.50 14.12 13.27
C ARG A 663 -11.02 12.70 13.14
N ALA A 664 -10.12 11.75 13.32
CA ALA A 664 -10.44 10.35 13.22
C ALA A 664 -9.64 9.52 14.23
N ASN A 665 -10.11 8.31 14.52
CA ASN A 665 -9.47 7.38 15.46
C ASN A 665 -8.15 6.77 14.93
N TYR A 666 -7.67 7.26 13.79
CA TYR A 666 -6.42 6.90 13.16
C TYR A 666 -5.52 8.13 12.92
N ILE A 667 -5.83 9.29 13.52
CA ILE A 667 -5.05 10.53 13.40
C ILE A 667 -4.62 11.02 14.79
N GLY A 668 -3.32 11.08 15.02
CA GLY A 668 -2.64 11.67 16.17
C GLY A 668 -1.62 12.72 15.75
N PHE A 669 -0.55 12.88 16.54
CA PHE A 669 0.53 13.84 16.25
C PHE A 669 1.77 13.60 17.11
N ARG A 670 2.89 14.20 16.71
CA ARG A 670 4.10 14.39 17.53
C ARG A 670 4.60 15.82 17.42
N LEU A 671 5.46 16.25 18.34
CA LEU A 671 5.97 17.62 18.39
C LEU A 671 7.46 17.74 18.05
N VAL A 672 7.80 18.90 17.50
CA VAL A 672 9.15 19.44 17.38
C VAL A 672 9.37 20.48 18.47
N ARG A 673 10.57 20.50 19.01
CA ARG A 673 11.08 21.55 19.90
C ARG A 673 12.19 22.31 19.20
N GLU A 674 12.04 23.63 19.11
CA GLU A 674 13.11 24.51 18.62
C GLU A 674 14.33 24.46 19.56
N ARG A 675 15.53 24.62 19.01
CA ARG A 675 16.80 24.56 19.76
C ARG A 675 17.47 25.91 19.88
#